data_AF-A0AAV4I0S9-F1
#
_entry.id   AF-A0AAV4I0S9-F1
#
_cell.length_a   1.000
_cell.length_b   1.000
_cell.length_c   1.000
_cell.angle_alpha   90.00
_cell.angle_beta   90.00
_cell.angle_gamma   90.00
#
_symmetry.space_group_name_H-M   'P 1'
#
loop_
_entity.id
_entity.type
_entity.pdbx_description
1 polymer ?
#
loop_
_entity_poly.entity_id
_entity_poly.type
_entity_poly.pdbx_seq_one_letter_code
_entity_poly.pdbx_strand_id
1 'polypeptide(L)'
;MYSLDNSYSEEDMISWYERVQKSLGRTDLGLTCELKYDGVSISLIYEKGALKRALTRGDGVQGDNVIENIKTIRTVPLILRGEDVPKEVEVRGEIVLPLEGFKKMNSERLKNGEEPYMNPRNTASGSLKIQDSSLVAKRPLECLAYGLVQYAGNIVPTHWESLKTLCNWGFKVPKQATLSGDLDQVLDFIRKWEHKRDALPYEIDGVVIKVNVLNYQDELGHTAKSPRWAIAYKYKTDQAETVLESVSYQVGRTGAITPVANLKPVSLGGTIVKRASLHNSDQMGYLGMRLGDYVFVEKGGEIIPKIVGVNISKRKEENRLITYIAQCPVCNTPLEKRQGEAQHHCPNLYGCPAQITGKIQHFVSRKAMDIEGLGSEIVEQLYREGLISNSADLYRLEKEQLLELGGMAEKSASNLIEGIKNSKKVPFERLVYALGIRGFAYQPIIACGENTNVLHYLQNNRQCKDGDLILLDVAAEYANYSSDMTRTIPVSGRYSKRQKEVYKAVLKVKNEATELLFPGVLWSEYHREVGKIMTAELLKLGLLDKADVQNQNSETPAYKKYFMHGTSHHLGLDTHDYGQLKTPMKAQMVFTVEPGIYIPEEGFGIRLEDNVVIQEKGPPINLMQNIPIEADEIEYIMNT
;
A
#
# COMPACT_ATOMS: atom_id res chain seq x y z
N MET A 1 2.97 -1.16 14.30
CA MET A 1 3.57 0.19 14.46
C MET A 1 3.39 1.01 13.18
N TYR A 2 2.73 2.17 13.24
CA TYR A 2 2.42 3.00 12.08
C TYR A 2 3.46 4.10 11.81
N SER A 3 3.46 4.69 10.60
CA SER A 3 4.13 5.96 10.33
C SER A 3 3.28 7.13 10.84
N LEU A 4 3.86 8.33 10.97
CA LEU A 4 3.10 9.57 11.14
C LEU A 4 2.92 10.28 9.80
N ASP A 5 1.78 10.94 9.63
CA ASP A 5 1.61 11.93 8.55
C ASP A 5 2.49 13.16 8.86
N ASN A 6 2.99 13.80 7.80
CA ASN A 6 3.87 14.96 7.92
C ASN A 6 3.12 16.26 7.64
N SER A 7 3.46 17.30 8.39
CA SER A 7 3.15 18.70 8.12
C SER A 7 4.45 19.47 7.89
N TYR A 8 4.43 20.47 7.00
CA TYR A 8 5.59 21.32 6.69
C TYR A 8 5.30 22.81 6.89
N SER A 9 4.10 23.15 7.36
CA SER A 9 3.62 24.52 7.48
C SER A 9 2.63 24.68 8.64
N GLU A 10 2.51 25.89 9.17
CA GLU A 10 1.53 26.17 10.23
C GLU A 10 0.10 25.99 9.70
N GLU A 11 -0.14 26.28 8.42
CA GLU A 11 -1.42 26.06 7.74
C GLU A 11 -1.82 24.58 7.70
N ASP A 12 -0.87 23.68 7.42
CA ASP A 12 -1.12 22.23 7.46
C ASP A 12 -1.51 21.77 8.88
N MET A 13 -0.89 22.37 9.91
CA MET A 13 -1.22 22.09 11.31
C MET A 13 -2.62 22.55 11.68
N ILE A 14 -3.01 23.76 11.26
CA ILE A 14 -4.36 24.29 11.45
C ILE A 14 -5.36 23.36 10.77
N SER A 15 -5.12 22.98 9.51
CA SER A 15 -6.00 22.09 8.77
C SER A 15 -6.14 20.71 9.42
N TRP A 16 -5.05 20.14 9.94
CA TRP A 16 -5.12 18.89 10.71
C TRP A 16 -5.94 19.04 11.99
N TYR A 17 -5.70 20.10 12.76
CA TYR A 17 -6.43 20.37 14.01
C TYR A 17 -7.93 20.52 13.76
N GLU A 18 -8.34 21.25 12.72
CA GLU A 18 -9.74 21.41 12.33
C GLU A 18 -10.40 20.08 11.94
N ARG A 19 -9.69 19.22 11.20
CA ARG A 19 -10.20 17.88 10.83
C ARG A 19 -10.42 17.01 12.07
N VAL A 20 -9.51 17.06 13.03
CA VAL A 20 -9.62 16.32 14.29
C VAL A 20 -10.79 16.84 15.11
N GLN A 21 -10.88 18.17 15.32
CA GLN A 21 -11.98 18.82 16.03
C GLN A 21 -13.35 18.50 15.39
N LYS A 22 -13.46 18.56 14.06
CA LYS A 22 -14.70 18.23 13.35
C LYS A 22 -15.11 16.77 13.52
N SER A 23 -14.15 15.85 13.49
CA SER A 23 -14.44 14.41 13.65
C SER A 23 -14.97 14.08 15.05
N LEU A 24 -14.54 14.82 16.07
CA LEU A 24 -14.90 14.60 17.48
C LEU A 24 -15.99 15.57 17.99
N GLY A 25 -16.67 16.30 17.10
CA GLY A 25 -17.79 17.16 17.49
C GLY A 25 -17.42 18.43 18.26
N ARG A 26 -16.20 18.96 18.07
CA ARG A 26 -15.66 20.18 18.72
C ARG A 26 -15.52 20.09 20.24
N THR A 27 -14.61 19.24 20.70
CA THR A 27 -14.33 18.99 22.13
C THR A 27 -12.96 19.55 22.55
N ASP A 28 -12.71 19.62 23.86
CA ASP A 28 -11.36 19.84 24.37
C ASP A 28 -10.52 18.56 24.20
N LEU A 29 -9.50 18.64 23.34
CA LEU A 29 -8.66 17.49 22.99
C LEU A 29 -7.56 17.24 24.02
N GLY A 30 -7.00 18.33 24.57
CA GLY A 30 -5.61 18.38 25.05
C GLY A 30 -4.61 17.89 24.00
N LEU A 31 -3.47 18.56 23.84
CA LEU A 31 -2.44 18.13 22.88
C LEU A 31 -1.13 17.87 23.61
N THR A 32 -0.50 16.73 23.37
CA THR A 32 0.88 16.52 23.81
C THR A 32 1.82 16.87 22.67
N CYS A 33 2.81 17.73 22.97
CA CYS A 33 3.89 18.09 22.07
C CYS A 33 5.17 17.40 22.51
N GLU A 34 5.78 16.63 21.62
CA GLU A 34 7.01 15.88 21.85
C GLU A 34 8.03 16.21 20.76
N LEU A 35 9.32 16.10 21.05
CA LEU A 35 10.35 16.19 20.02
C LEU A 35 10.33 14.95 19.13
N LYS A 36 10.53 15.14 17.83
CA LYS A 36 10.65 14.04 16.89
C LYS A 36 12.13 13.65 16.75
N TYR A 37 12.54 12.64 17.50
CA TYR A 37 13.92 12.14 17.51
C TYR A 37 14.28 11.45 16.21
N ASP A 38 15.49 11.71 15.70
CA ASP A 38 16.06 11.04 14.55
C ASP A 38 16.77 9.74 14.99
N GLY A 39 16.02 8.64 15.01
CA GLY A 39 16.52 7.35 15.49
C GLY A 39 15.86 6.15 14.81
N VAL A 40 15.76 5.06 15.58
CA VAL A 40 15.12 3.82 15.14
C VAL A 40 14.03 3.41 16.11
N SER A 41 12.80 3.37 15.63
CA SER A 41 11.67 2.96 16.45
C SER A 41 11.75 1.49 16.88
N ILE A 42 11.46 1.26 18.16
CA ILE A 42 11.47 -0.05 18.80
C ILE A 42 10.17 -0.29 19.57
N SER A 43 9.69 -1.53 19.56
CA SER A 43 8.60 -2.02 20.40
C SER A 43 9.18 -2.98 21.45
N LEU A 44 8.95 -2.70 22.73
CA LEU A 44 9.45 -3.45 23.88
C LEU A 44 8.28 -4.09 24.61
N ILE A 45 8.23 -5.42 24.63
CA ILE A 45 7.12 -6.16 25.24
C ILE A 45 7.61 -6.75 26.55
N TYR A 46 6.90 -6.41 27.62
CA TYR A 46 7.14 -6.88 28.97
C TYR A 46 6.01 -7.80 29.40
N GLU A 47 6.37 -8.91 30.03
CA GLU A 47 5.41 -9.83 30.65
C GLU A 47 5.75 -9.96 32.13
N LYS A 48 4.75 -9.70 32.99
CA LYS A 48 4.89 -9.65 34.45
C LYS A 48 6.07 -8.74 34.87
N GLY A 49 6.19 -7.60 34.19
CA GLY A 49 7.24 -6.61 34.41
C GLY A 49 8.63 -6.95 33.86
N ALA A 50 8.88 -8.14 33.29
CA ALA A 50 10.18 -8.49 32.72
C ALA A 50 10.20 -8.35 31.20
N LEU A 51 11.27 -7.77 30.63
CA LEU A 51 11.43 -7.63 29.17
C LEU A 51 11.50 -9.01 28.50
N LYS A 52 10.57 -9.29 27.59
CA LYS A 52 10.47 -10.58 26.89
C LYS A 52 10.78 -10.51 25.42
N ARG A 53 10.41 -9.42 24.75
CA ARG A 53 10.64 -9.23 23.31
C ARG A 53 11.02 -7.78 23.03
N ALA A 54 11.88 -7.59 22.05
CA ALA A 54 12.17 -6.28 21.50
C ALA A 54 12.18 -6.36 19.98
N LEU A 55 11.23 -5.69 19.34
CA LEU A 55 10.98 -5.79 17.91
C LEU A 55 11.26 -4.45 17.25
N THR A 56 12.06 -4.47 16.18
CA THR A 56 12.15 -3.31 15.28
C THR A 56 10.81 -3.10 14.56
N ARG A 57 10.61 -1.92 13.97
CA ARG A 57 9.36 -1.62 13.26
C ARG A 57 9.10 -2.54 12.05
N GLY A 58 10.14 -2.93 11.32
CA GLY A 58 10.04 -3.66 10.05
C GLY A 58 9.06 -3.02 9.06
N ASP A 59 8.06 -3.77 8.61
CA ASP A 59 7.03 -3.28 7.66
C ASP A 59 5.82 -2.60 8.34
N GLY A 60 5.82 -2.56 9.67
CA GLY A 60 4.73 -2.04 10.51
C GLY A 60 3.88 -3.14 11.15
N VAL A 61 3.90 -4.37 10.62
CA VAL A 61 3.20 -5.54 11.16
C VAL A 61 4.20 -6.55 11.73
N GLN A 62 5.28 -6.82 10.99
CA GLN A 62 6.36 -7.71 11.39
C GLN A 62 7.69 -6.96 11.43
N GLY A 63 8.55 -7.32 12.39
CA GLY A 63 9.89 -6.74 12.51
C GLY A 63 10.87 -7.67 13.21
N ASP A 64 12.15 -7.36 13.05
CA ASP A 64 13.24 -8.20 13.54
C ASP A 64 13.30 -8.18 15.08
N ASN A 65 13.47 -9.36 15.69
CA ASN A 65 13.69 -9.49 17.12
C ASN A 65 15.16 -9.19 17.45
N VAL A 66 15.38 -8.08 18.17
CA VAL A 66 16.70 -7.53 18.51
C VAL A 66 16.93 -7.49 20.02
N ILE A 67 16.26 -8.36 20.78
CA ILE A 67 16.27 -8.35 22.24
C ILE A 67 17.68 -8.40 22.85
N GLU A 68 18.59 -9.21 22.31
CA GLU A 68 19.94 -9.34 22.86
C GLU A 68 20.73 -8.03 22.75
N ASN A 69 20.53 -7.28 21.66
CA ASN A 69 21.14 -5.96 21.49
C ASN A 69 20.47 -4.93 22.39
N ILE A 70 19.15 -4.97 22.52
CA ILE A 70 18.37 -4.04 23.36
C ILE A 70 18.70 -4.20 24.84
N LYS A 71 18.96 -5.42 25.32
CA LYS A 71 19.38 -5.67 26.72
C LYS A 71 20.67 -4.94 27.10
N THR A 72 21.50 -4.54 26.13
CA THR A 72 22.75 -3.81 26.38
C THR A 72 22.55 -2.30 26.57
N ILE A 73 21.36 -1.78 26.22
CA ILE A 73 21.04 -0.35 26.28
C ILE A 73 20.61 0.02 27.70
N ARG A 74 21.44 0.80 28.39
CA ARG A 74 21.28 1.12 29.83
C ARG A 74 19.97 1.82 30.20
N THR A 75 19.36 2.56 29.27
CA THR A 75 18.10 3.28 29.52
C THR A 75 16.86 2.41 29.31
N VAL A 76 17.03 1.15 28.91
CA VAL A 76 15.95 0.16 28.82
C VAL A 76 15.92 -0.64 30.12
N PRO A 77 14.86 -0.51 30.95
CA PRO A 77 14.72 -1.34 32.14
C PRO A 77 14.51 -2.80 31.73
N LEU A 78 15.29 -3.74 32.28
CA LEU A 78 15.04 -5.17 32.07
C LEU A 78 13.85 -5.67 32.91
N ILE A 79 13.62 -5.02 34.04
CA ILE A 79 12.49 -5.22 34.94
C ILE A 79 11.88 -3.85 35.22
N LEU A 80 10.58 -3.70 34.99
CA LEU A 80 9.84 -2.48 35.27
C LEU A 80 9.73 -2.25 36.78
N ARG A 81 9.85 -0.99 37.20
CA ARG A 81 9.69 -0.58 38.60
C ARG A 81 8.22 -0.36 38.93
N GLY A 82 7.77 -0.75 40.11
CA GLY A 82 6.41 -0.51 40.60
C GLY A 82 5.60 -1.79 40.84
N GLU A 83 4.57 -1.69 41.67
CA GLU A 83 3.73 -2.83 42.07
C GLU A 83 2.54 -3.05 41.11
N ASP A 84 2.07 -1.99 40.45
CA ASP A 84 0.90 -2.01 39.55
C ASP A 84 1.27 -2.18 38.07
N VAL A 85 2.25 -3.02 37.76
CA VAL A 85 2.61 -3.31 36.36
C VAL A 85 1.63 -4.34 35.78
N PRO A 86 0.96 -4.05 34.65
CA PRO A 86 0.07 -5.00 34.00
C PRO A 86 0.77 -6.32 33.64
N LYS A 87 -0.02 -7.39 33.49
CA LYS A 87 0.49 -8.72 33.11
C LYS A 87 1.28 -8.68 31.80
N GLU A 88 0.83 -7.88 30.85
CA GLU A 88 1.51 -7.65 29.58
C GLU A 88 1.43 -6.18 29.22
N VAL A 89 2.56 -5.61 28.80
CA VAL A 89 2.62 -4.21 28.36
C VAL A 89 3.62 -4.05 27.22
N GLU A 90 3.23 -3.26 26.22
CA GLU A 90 4.14 -2.84 25.16
C GLU A 90 4.49 -1.36 25.34
N VAL A 91 5.79 -1.09 25.36
CA VAL A 91 6.37 0.24 25.39
C VAL A 91 7.00 0.53 24.03
N ARG A 92 6.66 1.68 23.45
CA ARG A 92 7.27 2.17 22.21
C ARG A 92 8.26 3.27 22.54
N GLY A 93 9.43 3.16 21.90
CA GLY A 93 10.51 4.11 22.07
C GLY A 93 11.30 4.30 20.78
N GLU A 94 12.23 5.24 20.84
CA GLU A 94 13.17 5.52 19.77
C GLU A 94 14.58 5.23 20.27
N ILE A 95 15.31 4.36 19.57
CA ILE A 95 16.74 4.12 19.82
C ILE A 95 17.53 5.23 19.12
N VAL A 96 18.26 6.02 19.91
CA VAL A 96 19.06 7.14 19.46
C VAL A 96 20.53 6.94 19.83
N LEU A 97 21.41 7.60 19.08
CA LEU A 97 22.82 7.71 19.40
C LEU A 97 23.13 9.18 19.75
N PRO A 98 23.41 9.52 21.02
CA PRO A 98 23.78 10.87 21.40
C PRO A 98 24.98 11.39 20.61
N LEU A 99 24.93 12.68 20.24
CA LEU A 99 25.92 13.36 19.41
C LEU A 99 27.33 13.30 19.99
N GLU A 100 27.47 13.42 21.32
CA GLU A 100 28.77 13.29 21.99
C GLU A 100 29.35 11.88 21.82
N GLY A 101 28.51 10.86 22.03
CA GLY A 101 28.89 9.46 21.83
C GLY A 101 29.28 9.16 20.39
N PHE A 102 28.51 9.68 19.43
CA PHE A 102 28.81 9.57 18.00
C PHE A 102 30.15 10.23 17.62
N LYS A 103 30.40 11.46 18.10
CA LYS A 103 31.67 12.17 17.88
C LYS A 103 32.86 11.41 18.45
N LYS A 104 32.72 10.84 19.65
CA LYS A 104 33.77 10.01 20.26
C LYS A 104 34.06 8.76 19.43
N MET A 105 33.02 8.04 19.01
CA MET A 105 33.17 6.86 18.14
C MET A 105 33.88 7.19 16.82
N ASN A 106 33.51 8.30 16.18
CA ASN A 106 34.18 8.74 14.95
C ASN A 106 35.63 9.16 15.17
N SER A 107 35.94 9.82 16.29
CA SER A 107 37.32 10.15 16.64
C SER A 107 38.19 8.91 16.85
N GLU A 108 37.65 7.87 17.50
CA GLU A 108 38.33 6.57 17.67
C GLU A 108 38.57 5.86 16.33
N ARG A 109 37.59 5.86 15.42
CA ARG A 109 37.74 5.28 14.07
C ARG A 109 38.80 5.99 13.25
N LEU A 110 38.78 7.32 13.23
CA LEU A 110 39.79 8.12 12.53
C LEU A 110 41.21 7.86 13.06
N LYS A 111 41.37 7.70 14.39
CA LYS A 111 42.66 7.33 15.00
C LYS A 111 43.15 5.94 14.56
N ASN A 112 42.22 5.03 14.30
CA ASN A 112 42.52 3.67 13.84
C ASN A 112 42.65 3.57 12.30
N GLY A 113 42.54 4.67 11.56
CA GLY A 113 42.57 4.67 10.09
C GLY A 113 41.31 4.10 9.44
N GLU A 114 40.21 4.01 10.19
CA GLU A 114 38.92 3.52 9.70
C GLU A 114 38.03 4.70 9.23
N GLU A 115 37.17 4.42 8.25
CA GLU A 115 36.16 5.37 7.79
C GLU A 115 35.18 5.73 8.92
N PRO A 116 34.90 7.03 9.15
CA PRO A 116 33.94 7.47 10.14
C PRO A 116 32.51 7.05 9.77
N TYR A 117 31.67 6.90 10.77
CA TYR A 117 30.24 6.73 10.56
C TYR A 117 29.60 8.02 10.02
N MET A 118 28.60 7.86 9.16
CA MET A 118 27.97 8.98 8.44
C MET A 118 27.04 9.83 9.32
N ASN A 119 26.06 9.20 9.99
CA ASN A 119 25.14 9.91 10.87
C ASN A 119 24.69 9.04 12.07
N PRO A 120 24.22 9.66 13.17
CA PRO A 120 23.71 8.97 14.34
C PRO A 120 22.63 7.92 14.04
N ARG A 121 21.60 8.24 13.25
CA ARG A 121 20.46 7.36 12.94
C ARG A 121 20.88 6.04 12.29
N ASN A 122 21.66 6.12 11.21
CA ASN A 122 22.16 4.96 10.46
C ASN A 122 23.11 4.13 11.33
N THR A 123 23.90 4.79 12.18
CA THR A 123 24.79 4.11 13.12
C THR A 123 23.98 3.35 14.17
N ALA A 124 22.91 3.95 14.72
CA ALA A 124 22.00 3.28 15.63
C ALA A 124 21.31 2.07 14.97
N SER A 125 20.76 2.25 13.76
CA SER A 125 20.13 1.16 12.99
C SER A 125 21.10 0.02 12.69
N GLY A 126 22.32 0.34 12.25
CA GLY A 126 23.37 -0.64 12.00
C GLY A 126 23.76 -1.38 13.27
N SER A 127 23.85 -0.69 14.41
CA SER A 127 24.16 -1.30 15.72
C SER A 127 23.17 -2.40 16.09
N LEU A 128 21.87 -2.17 15.90
CA LEU A 128 20.83 -3.12 16.30
C LEU A 128 20.82 -4.40 15.47
N LYS A 129 21.50 -4.42 14.31
CA LYS A 129 21.60 -5.59 13.42
C LYS A 129 22.89 -6.40 13.61
N ILE A 130 23.77 -5.97 14.52
CA ILE A 130 25.00 -6.70 14.82
C ILE A 130 24.65 -7.99 15.56
N GLN A 131 25.23 -9.11 15.15
CA GLN A 131 24.98 -10.41 15.79
C GLN A 131 25.63 -10.52 17.18
N ASP A 132 26.82 -9.95 17.35
CA ASP A 132 27.52 -9.88 18.64
C ASP A 132 27.07 -8.66 19.46
N SER A 133 26.23 -8.91 20.46
CA SER A 133 25.70 -7.86 21.35
C SER A 133 26.78 -7.19 22.19
N SER A 134 27.96 -7.81 22.39
CA SER A 134 29.07 -7.19 23.13
C SER A 134 29.64 -5.96 22.42
N LEU A 135 29.54 -5.93 21.08
CA LEU A 135 29.91 -4.76 20.27
C LEU A 135 28.87 -3.64 20.39
N VAL A 136 27.60 -4.00 20.55
CA VAL A 136 26.51 -3.04 20.76
C VAL A 136 26.63 -2.40 22.14
N ALA A 137 26.97 -3.17 23.17
CA ALA A 137 27.17 -2.68 24.54
C ALA A 137 28.25 -1.59 24.68
N LYS A 138 29.23 -1.56 23.76
CA LYS A 138 30.28 -0.52 23.71
C LYS A 138 29.78 0.80 23.10
N ARG A 139 28.65 0.76 22.39
CA ARG A 139 28.06 1.95 21.75
C ARG A 139 27.13 2.64 22.76
N PRO A 140 27.21 3.98 22.90
CA PRO A 140 26.42 4.71 23.88
C PRO A 140 24.98 4.94 23.41
N LEU A 141 24.30 3.87 22.97
CA LEU A 141 22.91 3.93 22.54
C LEU A 141 22.00 4.24 23.73
N GLU A 142 20.90 4.93 23.45
CA GLU A 142 19.84 5.18 24.40
C GLU A 142 18.48 4.90 23.77
N CYS A 143 17.55 4.41 24.59
CA CYS A 143 16.12 4.33 24.27
C CYS A 143 15.39 5.50 24.94
N LEU A 144 14.68 6.31 24.14
CA LEU A 144 13.78 7.36 24.59
C LEU A 144 12.33 6.86 24.42
N ALA A 145 11.63 6.62 25.53
CA ALA A 145 10.27 6.11 25.49
C ALA A 145 9.26 7.23 25.17
N TYR A 146 8.32 6.95 24.26
CA TYR A 146 7.33 7.93 23.78
C TYR A 146 5.89 7.41 23.70
N GLY A 147 5.66 6.14 24.00
CA GLY A 147 4.33 5.55 23.85
C GLY A 147 4.13 4.30 24.69
N LEU A 148 2.90 4.15 25.19
CA LEU A 148 2.42 3.00 25.93
C LEU A 148 1.24 2.41 25.16
N VAL A 149 1.31 1.15 24.77
CA VAL A 149 0.20 0.46 24.12
C VAL A 149 -0.58 -0.30 25.18
N GLN A 150 -1.89 -0.06 25.22
CA GLN A 150 -2.79 -0.63 26.22
C GLN A 150 -3.67 -1.69 25.56
N TYR A 151 -3.41 -2.98 25.84
CA TYR A 151 -4.11 -4.10 25.21
C TYR A 151 -5.42 -4.49 25.91
N ALA A 152 -5.50 -4.31 27.23
CA ALA A 152 -6.66 -4.70 28.04
C ALA A 152 -6.83 -3.78 29.24
N GLY A 153 -7.89 -2.97 29.21
CA GLY A 153 -8.18 -1.95 30.23
C GLY A 153 -7.36 -0.67 30.04
N ASN A 154 -7.98 0.47 30.34
CA ASN A 154 -7.30 1.76 30.37
C ASN A 154 -6.48 1.85 31.66
N ILE A 155 -5.20 1.50 31.58
CA ILE A 155 -4.16 1.75 32.61
C ILE A 155 -4.16 3.23 32.98
N VAL A 156 -4.21 4.09 31.97
CA VAL A 156 -4.30 5.55 32.12
C VAL A 156 -5.22 6.14 31.04
N PRO A 157 -5.98 7.20 31.34
CA PRO A 157 -6.89 7.82 30.37
C PRO A 157 -6.21 8.75 29.37
N THR A 158 -5.00 9.25 29.68
CA THR A 158 -4.27 10.19 28.82
C THR A 158 -2.87 9.74 28.42
N HIS A 159 -2.43 10.24 27.27
CA HIS A 159 -1.06 10.06 26.78
C HIS A 159 -0.03 10.73 27.70
N TRP A 160 -0.35 11.91 28.24
CA TRP A 160 0.51 12.59 29.21
C TRP A 160 0.75 11.75 30.47
N GLU A 161 -0.28 11.10 31.00
CA GLU A 161 -0.14 10.14 32.11
C GLU A 161 0.64 8.91 31.69
N SER A 162 0.49 8.44 30.44
CA SER A 162 1.31 7.35 29.91
C SER A 162 2.80 7.68 29.99
N LEU A 163 3.20 8.89 29.60
CA LEU A 163 4.59 9.35 29.71
C LEU A 163 5.08 9.39 31.17
N LYS A 164 4.22 9.84 32.11
CA LYS A 164 4.55 9.81 33.54
C LYS A 164 4.73 8.39 34.07
N THR A 165 3.83 7.48 33.70
CA THR A 165 3.89 6.06 34.07
C THR A 165 5.17 5.40 33.55
N LEU A 166 5.54 5.65 32.30
CA LEU A 166 6.80 5.16 31.72
C LEU A 166 8.02 5.65 32.51
N CYS A 167 8.03 6.92 32.92
CA CYS A 167 9.08 7.47 33.78
C CYS A 167 9.15 6.75 35.13
N ASN A 168 8.00 6.50 35.77
CA ASN A 168 7.92 5.78 37.05
C ASN A 168 8.41 4.33 36.93
N TRP A 169 8.13 3.68 35.80
CA TRP A 169 8.62 2.32 35.50
C TRP A 169 10.12 2.25 35.20
N GLY A 170 10.81 3.39 35.10
CA GLY A 170 12.26 3.48 34.96
C GLY A 170 12.74 3.77 33.54
N PHE A 171 11.85 4.10 32.61
CA PHE A 171 12.26 4.53 31.27
C PHE A 171 12.79 5.97 31.27
N LYS A 172 13.73 6.23 30.36
CA LYS A 172 14.15 7.59 30.03
C LYS A 172 13.08 8.25 29.14
N VAL A 173 12.19 9.02 29.75
CA VAL A 173 11.22 9.87 29.05
C VAL A 173 11.81 11.27 28.87
N PRO A 174 11.78 11.84 27.66
CA PRO A 174 12.35 13.16 27.45
C PRO A 174 11.63 14.27 28.21
N LYS A 175 12.41 15.16 28.83
CA LYS A 175 11.90 16.27 29.66
C LYS A 175 11.30 17.41 28.85
N GLN A 176 11.54 17.40 27.54
CA GLN A 176 11.11 18.45 26.61
C GLN A 176 9.64 18.34 26.23
N ALA A 177 8.98 17.20 26.49
CA ALA A 177 7.57 17.02 26.20
C ALA A 177 6.71 18.01 27.02
N THR A 178 5.66 18.54 26.42
CA THR A 178 4.70 19.44 27.10
C THR A 178 3.27 19.07 26.78
N LEU A 179 2.38 19.34 27.73
CA LEU A 179 0.93 19.34 27.51
C LEU A 179 0.51 20.76 27.12
N SER A 180 -0.16 20.88 25.98
CA SER A 180 -0.65 22.12 25.38
C SER A 180 -2.18 22.10 25.36
N GLY A 181 -2.81 23.20 25.77
CA GLY A 181 -4.27 23.32 25.81
C GLY A 181 -4.92 23.67 24.47
N ASP A 182 -4.17 24.33 23.58
CA ASP A 182 -4.68 24.87 22.33
C ASP A 182 -3.61 24.81 21.22
N LEU A 183 -4.01 25.20 20.01
CA LEU A 183 -3.13 25.20 18.85
C LEU A 183 -2.03 26.27 18.95
N ASP A 184 -2.29 27.41 19.58
CA ASP A 184 -1.30 28.48 19.71
C ASP A 184 -0.10 28.02 20.55
N GLN A 185 -0.35 27.32 21.65
CA GLN A 185 0.69 26.70 22.48
C GLN A 185 1.48 25.62 21.72
N VAL A 186 0.85 24.92 20.77
CA VAL A 186 1.53 23.97 19.89
C VAL A 186 2.47 24.70 18.92
N LEU A 187 2.01 25.80 18.31
CA LEU A 187 2.82 26.61 17.41
C LEU A 187 4.01 27.24 18.14
N ASP A 188 3.82 27.71 19.37
CA ASP A 188 4.89 28.21 20.22
C ASP A 188 5.93 27.12 20.56
N PHE A 189 5.47 25.89 20.79
CA PHE A 189 6.37 24.75 20.99
C PHE A 189 7.22 24.45 19.75
N ILE A 190 6.59 24.46 18.57
CA ILE A 190 7.25 24.29 17.27
C ILE A 190 8.35 25.35 17.10
N ARG A 191 8.01 26.63 17.20
CA ARG A 191 8.95 27.75 16.99
C ARG A 191 10.10 27.72 18.01
N LYS A 192 9.79 27.43 19.28
CA LYS A 192 10.80 27.31 20.35
C LYS A 192 11.85 26.26 20.03
N TRP A 193 11.42 25.08 19.58
CA TRP A 193 12.34 23.97 19.35
C TRP A 193 12.99 24.02 17.97
N GLU A 194 12.44 24.73 16.99
CA GLU A 194 13.14 25.06 15.75
C GLU A 194 14.46 25.79 16.05
N HIS A 195 14.43 26.79 16.93
CA HIS A 195 15.61 27.57 17.30
C HIS A 195 16.52 26.89 18.33
N LYS A 196 15.99 25.99 19.18
CA LYS A 196 16.75 25.34 20.26
C LYS A 196 17.26 23.94 19.91
N ARG A 197 16.96 23.42 18.72
CA ARG A 197 17.32 22.05 18.32
C ARG A 197 18.82 21.75 18.42
N ASP A 198 19.67 22.72 18.06
CA ASP A 198 21.13 22.54 18.05
C ASP A 198 21.76 22.40 19.45
N ALA A 199 21.03 22.78 20.50
CA ALA A 199 21.45 22.62 21.89
C ALA A 199 21.12 21.23 22.46
N LEU A 200 20.42 20.38 21.71
CA LEU A 200 20.06 19.04 22.16
C LEU A 200 21.24 18.06 22.00
N PRO A 201 21.33 17.05 22.88
CA PRO A 201 22.36 16.01 22.74
C PRO A 201 22.03 14.97 21.66
N TYR A 202 20.91 15.11 20.93
CA TYR A 202 20.49 14.23 19.84
C TYR A 202 19.99 15.07 18.66
N GLU A 203 19.98 14.47 17.47
CA GLU A 203 19.34 15.05 16.30
C GLU A 203 17.81 14.89 16.39
N ILE A 204 17.11 15.94 15.98
CA ILE A 204 15.65 15.94 15.82
C ILE A 204 15.33 16.51 14.43
N ASP A 205 14.24 16.03 13.83
CA ASP A 205 13.80 16.47 12.50
C ASP A 205 12.44 17.16 12.52
N GLY A 206 11.94 17.45 13.71
CA GLY A 206 10.64 18.07 13.90
C GLY A 206 10.10 17.88 15.31
N VAL A 207 8.78 18.00 15.42
CA VAL A 207 8.02 17.70 16.62
C VAL A 207 6.83 16.82 16.26
N VAL A 208 6.36 16.03 17.23
CA VAL A 208 5.18 15.19 17.12
C VAL A 208 4.09 15.78 18.00
N ILE A 209 2.91 15.98 17.42
CA ILE A 209 1.73 16.46 18.11
C ILE A 209 0.75 15.29 18.17
N LYS A 210 0.24 14.99 19.37
CA LYS A 210 -0.70 13.89 19.61
C LYS A 210 -1.91 14.41 20.37
N VAL A 211 -3.10 13.94 20.02
CA VAL A 211 -4.30 14.11 20.88
C VAL A 211 -4.02 13.45 22.22
N ASN A 212 -4.22 14.17 23.33
CA ASN A 212 -3.82 13.72 24.65
C ASN A 212 -4.76 12.65 25.22
N VAL A 213 -6.07 12.78 24.98
CA VAL A 213 -7.07 11.82 25.48
C VAL A 213 -7.05 10.55 24.62
N LEU A 214 -6.85 9.38 25.25
CA LEU A 214 -6.64 8.13 24.51
C LEU A 214 -7.93 7.59 23.87
N ASN A 215 -9.08 7.73 24.52
CA ASN A 215 -10.36 7.34 23.92
C ASN A 215 -10.63 8.08 22.60
N TYR A 216 -10.19 9.35 22.49
CA TYR A 216 -10.28 10.10 21.24
C TYR A 216 -9.31 9.58 20.18
N GLN A 217 -8.15 9.03 20.57
CA GLN A 217 -7.26 8.36 19.63
C GLN A 217 -7.92 7.11 19.02
N ASP A 218 -8.63 6.32 19.84
CA ASP A 218 -9.36 5.14 19.40
C ASP A 218 -10.51 5.50 18.44
N GLU A 219 -11.29 6.52 18.78
CA GLU A 219 -12.40 7.00 17.94
C GLU A 219 -11.92 7.56 16.58
N LEU A 220 -10.81 8.31 16.58
CA LEU A 220 -10.21 8.84 15.35
C LEU A 220 -9.57 7.73 14.50
N GLY A 221 -9.06 6.68 15.12
CA GLY A 221 -8.44 5.55 14.45
C GLY A 221 -7.26 5.92 13.53
N HIS A 222 -7.12 5.17 12.44
CA HIS A 222 -5.97 5.22 11.54
C HIS A 222 -6.40 5.26 10.07
N THR A 223 -5.53 5.76 9.21
CA THR A 223 -5.54 5.47 7.77
C THR A 223 -4.80 4.16 7.52
N ALA A 224 -4.67 3.74 6.25
CA ALA A 224 -3.86 2.57 5.89
C ALA A 224 -2.38 2.68 6.34
N LYS A 225 -1.87 3.89 6.64
CA LYS A 225 -0.44 4.12 6.95
C LYS A 225 -0.17 4.87 8.25
N SER A 226 -1.11 5.70 8.72
CA SER A 226 -0.85 6.67 9.78
C SER A 226 -2.05 6.92 10.70
N PRO A 227 -1.83 7.17 12.01
CA PRO A 227 -2.89 7.58 12.93
C PRO A 227 -3.48 8.94 12.54
N ARG A 228 -4.80 9.09 12.67
CA ARG A 228 -5.44 10.40 12.44
C ARG A 228 -5.22 11.37 13.60
N TRP A 229 -4.97 10.83 14.78
CA TRP A 229 -4.81 11.53 16.05
C TRP A 229 -3.39 12.04 16.33
N ALA A 230 -2.43 11.82 15.43
CA ALA A 230 -1.08 12.35 15.57
C ALA A 230 -0.49 12.82 14.24
N ILE A 231 0.32 13.87 14.30
CA ILE A 231 0.99 14.45 13.14
C ILE A 231 2.43 14.85 13.50
N ALA A 232 3.33 14.72 12.53
CA ALA A 232 4.72 15.17 12.65
C ALA A 232 4.91 16.50 11.92
N TYR A 233 5.16 17.58 12.66
CA TYR A 233 5.60 18.84 12.06
C TYR A 233 7.10 18.77 11.79
N LYS A 234 7.50 18.83 10.52
CA LYS A 234 8.90 18.76 10.09
C LYS A 234 9.46 20.17 9.97
N TYR A 235 10.63 20.40 10.57
CA TYR A 235 11.34 21.67 10.34
C TYR A 235 11.85 21.73 8.90
N LYS A 236 11.99 22.95 8.37
CA LYS A 236 12.62 23.14 7.07
C LYS A 236 14.01 22.53 7.11
N THR A 237 14.26 21.64 6.16
CA THR A 237 15.53 20.94 6.04
C THR A 237 16.60 21.91 5.60
N ASP A 238 17.82 21.70 6.09
CA ASP A 238 18.98 22.41 5.57
C ASP A 238 19.05 22.20 4.06
N GLN A 239 19.30 23.27 3.33
CA GLN A 239 19.55 23.23 1.90
C GLN A 239 21.04 23.36 1.67
N ALA A 240 21.58 22.53 0.78
CA ALA A 240 22.94 22.69 0.31
C ALA A 240 22.94 23.16 -1.13
N GLU A 241 23.87 24.05 -1.46
CA GLU A 241 24.14 24.44 -2.83
C GLU A 241 25.25 23.55 -3.40
N THR A 242 25.04 23.00 -4.59
CA THR A 242 26.07 22.24 -5.31
C THR A 242 25.93 22.36 -6.83
N VAL A 243 26.86 21.80 -7.59
CA VAL A 243 26.86 21.86 -9.06
C VAL A 243 26.14 20.63 -9.64
N LEU A 244 25.27 20.87 -10.61
CA LEU A 244 24.65 19.83 -11.44
C LEU A 244 25.63 19.38 -12.53
N GLU A 245 26.18 18.18 -12.39
CA GLU A 245 27.17 17.63 -13.31
C GLU A 245 26.53 16.93 -14.52
N SER A 246 25.45 16.19 -14.30
CA SER A 246 24.69 15.52 -15.37
C SER A 246 23.29 15.12 -14.90
N VAL A 247 22.44 14.69 -15.83
CA VAL A 247 21.13 14.09 -15.53
C VAL A 247 21.09 12.70 -16.12
N SER A 248 20.77 11.70 -15.29
CA SER A 248 20.46 10.34 -15.72
C SER A 248 18.96 10.10 -15.65
N TYR A 249 18.46 9.14 -16.42
CA TYR A 249 17.03 8.83 -16.49
C TYR A 249 16.83 7.36 -16.09
N GLN A 250 16.05 7.15 -15.03
CA GLN A 250 15.72 5.82 -14.54
C GLN A 250 14.37 5.37 -15.08
N VAL A 251 14.30 4.13 -15.56
CA VAL A 251 13.05 3.52 -16.01
C VAL A 251 12.48 2.69 -14.87
N GLY A 252 11.30 3.08 -14.37
CA GLY A 252 10.58 2.34 -13.35
C GLY A 252 9.89 1.10 -13.91
N ARG A 253 9.44 0.21 -13.02
CA ARG A 253 8.70 -1.03 -13.38
C ARG A 253 7.46 -0.80 -14.25
N THR A 254 6.82 0.36 -14.16
CA THR A 254 5.63 0.75 -14.93
C THR A 254 5.99 1.51 -16.22
N GLY A 255 7.27 1.62 -16.55
CA GLY A 255 7.78 2.40 -17.68
C GLY A 255 7.96 3.88 -17.36
N ALA A 256 7.54 4.35 -16.19
CA ALA A 256 7.76 5.72 -15.71
C ALA A 256 9.23 6.14 -15.80
N ILE A 257 9.50 7.28 -16.45
CA ILE A 257 10.84 7.82 -16.62
C ILE A 257 11.09 8.89 -15.55
N THR A 258 11.99 8.59 -14.62
CA THR A 258 12.34 9.50 -13.53
C THR A 258 13.70 10.14 -13.79
N PRO A 259 13.78 11.48 -13.99
CA PRO A 259 15.05 12.18 -14.09
C PRO A 259 15.75 12.27 -12.72
N VAL A 260 17.05 11.99 -12.71
CA VAL A 260 17.91 12.01 -11.53
C VAL A 260 19.09 12.92 -11.81
N ALA A 261 19.24 13.97 -11.00
CA ALA A 261 20.39 14.86 -11.02
C ALA A 261 21.61 14.14 -10.42
N ASN A 262 22.73 14.11 -11.15
CA ASN A 262 24.04 13.74 -10.64
C ASN A 262 24.77 15.03 -10.26
N LEU A 263 25.18 15.11 -9.01
CA LEU A 263 25.66 16.32 -8.38
C LEU A 263 27.12 16.18 -7.98
N LYS A 264 27.83 17.30 -8.02
CA LYS A 264 29.11 17.39 -7.32
C LYS A 264 28.86 17.05 -5.83
N PRO A 265 29.65 16.14 -5.22
CA PRO A 265 29.40 15.69 -3.85
C PRO A 265 29.28 16.86 -2.87
N VAL A 266 28.18 16.90 -2.12
CA VAL A 266 27.91 17.97 -1.14
C VAL A 266 27.42 17.40 0.18
N SER A 267 27.84 17.99 1.30
CA SER A 267 27.36 17.59 2.62
C SER A 267 25.97 18.18 2.87
N LEU A 268 25.00 17.33 3.21
CA LEU A 268 23.63 17.73 3.52
C LEU A 268 23.05 16.82 4.61
N GLY A 269 22.72 17.39 5.76
CA GLY A 269 22.21 16.65 6.93
C GLY A 269 23.08 15.44 7.28
N GLY A 270 24.37 15.69 7.52
CA GLY A 270 25.35 14.67 7.92
C GLY A 270 25.75 13.63 6.87
N THR A 271 25.21 13.68 5.64
CA THR A 271 25.58 12.72 4.58
C THR A 271 26.06 13.42 3.32
N ILE A 272 26.93 12.76 2.55
CA ILE A 272 27.34 13.22 1.23
C ILE A 272 26.27 12.86 0.20
N VAL A 273 25.62 13.87 -0.36
CA VAL A 273 24.64 13.72 -1.45
C VAL A 273 25.36 13.85 -2.79
N LYS A 274 25.22 12.82 -3.63
CA LYS A 274 25.72 12.78 -5.02
C LYS A 274 24.60 12.72 -6.07
N ARG A 275 23.38 12.38 -5.64
CA ARG A 275 22.22 12.27 -6.53
C ARG A 275 20.98 12.87 -5.87
N ALA A 276 20.14 13.49 -6.67
CA ALA A 276 18.85 14.03 -6.22
C ALA A 276 17.75 13.81 -7.27
N SER A 277 16.52 13.62 -6.81
CA SER A 277 15.36 13.53 -7.70
C SER A 277 15.05 14.87 -8.34
N LEU A 278 14.72 14.84 -9.63
CA LEU A 278 14.16 15.97 -10.39
C LEU A 278 12.64 15.85 -10.58
N HIS A 279 12.02 14.83 -9.98
CA HIS A 279 10.60 14.48 -10.08
C HIS A 279 10.13 14.09 -11.50
N ASN A 280 10.08 15.03 -12.44
CA ASN A 280 9.57 14.82 -13.79
C ASN A 280 10.02 15.93 -14.75
N SER A 281 9.66 15.83 -16.04
CA SER A 281 10.00 16.82 -17.08
C SER A 281 9.46 18.22 -16.78
N ASP A 282 8.29 18.31 -16.16
CA ASP A 282 7.59 19.58 -15.95
C ASP A 282 8.30 20.39 -14.87
N GLN A 283 8.75 19.72 -13.80
CA GLN A 283 9.58 20.33 -12.77
C GLN A 283 10.93 20.82 -13.34
N MET A 284 11.57 20.04 -14.22
CA MET A 284 12.82 20.45 -14.88
C MET A 284 12.61 21.70 -15.75
N GLY A 285 11.48 21.76 -16.48
CA GLY A 285 11.08 22.90 -17.28
C GLY A 285 10.78 24.13 -16.44
N TYR A 286 10.00 23.98 -15.36
CA TYR A 286 9.67 25.05 -14.41
C TYR A 286 10.93 25.66 -13.77
N LEU A 287 11.88 24.82 -13.37
CA LEU A 287 13.17 25.27 -12.81
C LEU A 287 14.11 25.86 -13.87
N GLY A 288 13.83 25.67 -15.17
CA GLY A 288 14.66 26.14 -16.27
C GLY A 288 16.11 25.63 -16.17
N MET A 289 16.28 24.35 -15.86
CA MET A 289 17.57 23.78 -15.48
C MET A 289 18.56 23.71 -16.64
N ARG A 290 19.82 24.05 -16.36
CA ARG A 290 20.92 23.95 -17.31
C ARG A 290 22.05 23.12 -16.74
N LEU A 291 22.76 22.40 -17.60
CA LEU A 291 23.93 21.61 -17.21
C LEU A 291 25.01 22.55 -16.66
N GLY A 292 25.62 22.18 -15.53
CA GLY A 292 26.61 23.02 -14.84
C GLY A 292 26.01 24.10 -13.93
N ASP A 293 24.68 24.18 -13.79
CA ASP A 293 24.06 25.11 -12.85
C ASP A 293 24.41 24.77 -11.40
N TYR A 294 24.50 25.81 -10.57
CA TYR A 294 24.43 25.66 -9.13
C TYR A 294 22.96 25.44 -8.74
N VAL A 295 22.69 24.35 -8.03
CA VAL A 295 21.35 23.92 -7.63
C VAL A 295 21.25 23.81 -6.12
N PHE A 296 20.07 24.13 -5.59
CA PHE A 296 19.74 23.91 -4.20
C PHE A 296 19.16 22.50 -4.05
N VAL A 297 19.82 21.68 -3.23
CA VAL A 297 19.39 20.33 -2.90
C VAL A 297 18.92 20.30 -1.45
N GLU A 298 17.78 19.65 -1.26
CA GLU A 298 17.13 19.47 0.04
C GLU A 298 16.83 17.98 0.25
N LYS A 299 16.89 17.49 1.49
CA LYS A 299 16.35 16.17 1.82
C LYS A 299 14.87 16.29 2.17
N GLY A 300 14.00 15.64 1.39
CA GLY A 300 12.61 15.45 1.79
C GLY A 300 12.52 14.36 2.87
N GLY A 301 12.07 14.71 4.07
CA GLY A 301 11.80 13.73 5.13
C GLY A 301 12.97 12.81 5.48
N GLU A 302 14.16 13.39 5.67
CA GLU A 302 15.45 12.76 6.01
C GLU A 302 16.08 11.82 4.95
N ILE A 303 15.33 11.28 3.98
CA ILE A 303 15.81 10.13 3.19
C ILE A 303 16.10 10.45 1.70
N ILE A 304 15.19 11.06 0.94
CA ILE A 304 15.35 11.22 -0.52
C ILE A 304 15.72 12.67 -0.85
N PRO A 305 16.94 12.95 -1.35
CA PRO A 305 17.30 14.28 -1.81
C PRO A 305 16.54 14.68 -3.07
N LYS A 306 16.12 15.94 -3.15
CA LYS A 306 15.42 16.54 -4.29
C LYS A 306 16.02 17.91 -4.61
N ILE A 307 15.97 18.30 -5.89
CA ILE A 307 16.33 19.68 -6.29
C ILE A 307 15.11 20.57 -6.08
N VAL A 308 15.30 21.65 -5.34
CA VAL A 308 14.23 22.62 -5.00
C VAL A 308 14.37 23.94 -5.75
N GLY A 309 15.54 24.21 -6.32
CA GLY A 309 15.79 25.46 -7.02
C GLY A 309 17.13 25.49 -7.76
N VAL A 310 17.29 26.51 -8.59
CA VAL A 310 18.53 26.83 -9.29
C VAL A 310 19.01 28.19 -8.82
N ASN A 311 20.31 28.32 -8.52
CA ASN A 311 20.92 29.61 -8.25
C ASN A 311 21.26 30.32 -9.57
N ILE A 312 20.31 31.14 -10.03
CA ILE A 312 20.44 31.91 -11.28
C ILE A 312 21.61 32.90 -11.21
N SER A 313 21.95 33.44 -10.04
CA SER A 313 23.05 34.42 -9.91
C SER A 313 24.44 33.85 -10.24
N LYS A 314 24.62 32.53 -10.13
CA LYS A 314 25.86 31.82 -10.46
C LYS A 314 25.81 31.11 -11.82
N ARG A 315 24.74 31.29 -12.59
CA ARG A 315 24.60 30.67 -13.90
C ARG A 315 25.58 31.31 -14.88
N LYS A 316 26.34 30.48 -15.56
CA LYS A 316 27.23 30.91 -16.64
C LYS A 316 26.48 30.92 -17.98
N GLU A 317 26.89 31.80 -18.89
CA GLU A 317 26.28 31.87 -20.24
C GLU A 317 26.46 30.58 -21.06
N GLU A 318 27.57 29.87 -20.83
CA GLU A 318 27.90 28.59 -21.48
C GLU A 318 27.01 27.41 -21.04
N ASN A 319 26.25 27.55 -19.95
CA ASN A 319 25.38 26.49 -19.45
C ASN A 319 24.24 26.25 -20.44
N ARG A 320 24.11 24.99 -20.90
CA ARG A 320 23.11 24.57 -21.89
C ARG A 320 21.84 24.08 -21.21
N LEU A 321 20.68 24.45 -21.76
CA LEU A 321 19.38 23.96 -21.29
C LEU A 321 19.34 22.43 -21.40
N ILE A 322 18.82 21.79 -20.36
CA ILE A 322 18.66 20.33 -20.35
C ILE A 322 17.38 19.98 -21.10
N THR A 323 17.53 19.31 -22.23
CA THR A 323 16.40 18.72 -22.95
C THR A 323 16.08 17.35 -22.38
N TYR A 324 14.80 17.11 -22.13
CA TYR A 324 14.32 15.79 -21.71
C TYR A 324 14.56 14.77 -22.84
N ILE A 325 14.86 13.52 -22.47
CA ILE A 325 15.11 12.45 -23.45
C ILE A 325 13.83 12.12 -24.24
N ALA A 326 13.99 11.80 -25.54
CA ALA A 326 12.86 11.40 -26.40
C ALA A 326 12.70 9.87 -26.51
N GLN A 327 13.73 9.11 -26.15
CA GLN A 327 13.77 7.65 -26.25
C GLN A 327 14.15 7.03 -24.90
N CYS A 328 13.60 5.86 -24.60
CA CYS A 328 13.90 5.09 -23.40
C CYS A 328 15.39 4.77 -23.33
N PRO A 329 16.09 5.07 -22.21
CA PRO A 329 17.53 4.87 -22.10
C PRO A 329 17.94 3.39 -22.00
N VAL A 330 16.96 2.47 -21.93
CA VAL A 330 17.18 1.03 -21.78
C VAL A 330 16.84 0.26 -23.06
N CYS A 331 15.73 0.59 -23.73
CA CYS A 331 15.26 -0.15 -24.90
C CYS A 331 15.10 0.71 -26.16
N ASN A 332 15.49 1.99 -26.12
CA ASN A 332 15.42 2.96 -27.22
C ASN A 332 14.03 3.23 -27.82
N THR A 333 12.96 2.67 -27.25
CA THR A 333 11.58 2.95 -27.66
C THR A 333 11.25 4.44 -27.43
N PRO A 334 10.60 5.13 -28.38
CA PRO A 334 10.12 6.50 -28.17
C PRO A 334 9.26 6.61 -26.91
N LEU A 335 9.49 7.67 -26.12
CA LEU A 335 8.75 7.92 -24.90
C LEU A 335 7.42 8.63 -25.19
N GLU A 336 6.42 8.31 -24.39
CA GLU A 336 5.08 8.89 -24.49
C GLU A 336 4.74 9.64 -23.20
N LYS A 337 4.06 10.78 -23.33
CA LYS A 337 3.46 11.50 -22.20
C LYS A 337 1.94 11.50 -22.39
N ARG A 338 1.23 10.77 -21.53
CA ARG A 338 -0.23 10.66 -21.60
C ARG A 338 -0.87 11.97 -21.15
N GLN A 339 -2.03 12.30 -21.71
CA GLN A 339 -2.74 13.52 -21.39
C GLN A 339 -3.15 13.51 -19.90
N GLY A 340 -2.79 14.58 -19.16
CA GLY A 340 -3.06 14.70 -17.73
C GLY A 340 -2.01 14.07 -16.81
N GLU A 341 -1.04 13.31 -17.33
CA GLU A 341 0.05 12.76 -16.54
C GLU A 341 1.29 13.67 -16.58
N ALA A 342 1.97 13.83 -15.45
CA ALA A 342 3.20 14.64 -15.36
C ALA A 342 4.45 13.88 -15.86
N GLN A 343 4.42 12.54 -15.87
CA GLN A 343 5.58 11.71 -16.20
C GLN A 343 5.56 11.27 -17.66
N HIS A 344 6.76 11.06 -18.21
CA HIS A 344 6.95 10.34 -19.47
C HIS A 344 7.05 8.84 -19.18
N HIS A 345 6.62 8.02 -20.13
CA HIS A 345 6.59 6.57 -19.98
C HIS A 345 7.22 5.89 -21.19
N CYS A 346 7.94 4.80 -20.95
CA CYS A 346 8.30 3.82 -21.96
C CYS A 346 7.08 2.93 -22.26
N PRO A 347 6.50 2.96 -23.48
CA PRO A 347 5.32 2.17 -23.80
C PRO A 347 5.63 0.69 -24.05
N ASN A 348 6.92 0.32 -24.15
CA ASN A 348 7.36 -1.06 -24.42
C ASN A 348 7.23 -1.97 -23.19
N LEU A 349 5.99 -2.30 -22.83
CA LEU A 349 5.61 -3.03 -21.62
C LEU A 349 6.20 -4.45 -21.54
N TYR A 350 6.37 -5.10 -22.69
CA TYR A 350 6.75 -6.51 -22.80
C TYR A 350 8.18 -6.73 -23.30
N GLY A 351 8.82 -5.69 -23.84
CA GLY A 351 10.18 -5.78 -24.39
C GLY A 351 11.21 -4.89 -23.70
N CYS A 352 10.83 -4.02 -22.77
CA CYS A 352 11.78 -3.18 -22.04
C CYS A 352 12.40 -3.95 -20.86
N PRO A 353 13.73 -4.23 -20.87
CA PRO A 353 14.41 -4.97 -19.80
C PRO A 353 14.11 -4.44 -18.40
N ALA A 354 14.19 -3.12 -18.20
CA ALA A 354 13.94 -2.49 -16.90
C ALA A 354 12.49 -2.65 -16.41
N GLN A 355 11.51 -2.71 -17.31
CA GLN A 355 10.12 -2.97 -16.91
C GLN A 355 9.94 -4.43 -16.53
N ILE A 356 10.54 -5.36 -17.29
CA ILE A 356 10.46 -6.80 -17.03
C ILE A 356 11.10 -7.12 -15.68
N THR A 357 12.37 -6.75 -15.49
CA THR A 357 13.09 -6.99 -14.23
C THR A 357 12.43 -6.26 -13.07
N GLY A 358 11.96 -5.02 -13.27
CA GLY A 358 11.24 -4.27 -12.23
C GLY A 358 9.91 -4.89 -11.80
N LYS A 359 9.16 -5.52 -12.71
CA LYS A 359 7.94 -6.29 -12.38
C LYS A 359 8.27 -7.55 -11.59
N ILE A 360 9.32 -8.27 -11.99
CA ILE A 360 9.78 -9.46 -11.28
C ILE A 360 10.29 -9.09 -9.88
N GLN A 361 11.08 -8.01 -9.76
CA GLN A 361 11.54 -7.46 -8.48
C GLN A 361 10.38 -7.08 -7.55
N HIS A 362 9.30 -6.51 -8.10
CA HIS A 362 8.09 -6.27 -7.32
C HIS A 362 7.43 -7.57 -6.87
N PHE A 363 7.29 -8.53 -7.79
CA PHE A 363 6.68 -9.83 -7.52
C PHE A 363 7.39 -10.58 -6.39
N VAL A 364 8.73 -10.57 -6.36
CA VAL A 364 9.53 -11.25 -5.32
C VAL A 364 9.63 -10.47 -4.00
N SER A 365 9.17 -9.22 -3.96
CA SER A 365 9.37 -8.33 -2.79
C SER A 365 8.70 -8.86 -1.51
N ARG A 366 9.19 -8.38 -0.36
CA ARG A 366 8.70 -8.78 0.98
C ARG A 366 7.20 -8.59 1.20
N LYS A 367 6.55 -7.64 0.50
CA LYS A 367 5.10 -7.40 0.60
C LYS A 367 4.29 -8.21 -0.42
N ALA A 368 4.96 -8.81 -1.40
CA ALA A 368 4.38 -9.57 -2.50
C ALA A 368 4.57 -11.06 -2.21
N MET A 369 5.32 -11.79 -3.04
CA MET A 369 5.53 -13.24 -2.88
C MET A 369 6.61 -13.60 -1.83
N ASP A 370 7.31 -12.61 -1.28
CA ASP A 370 8.31 -12.77 -0.19
C ASP A 370 9.39 -13.81 -0.49
N ILE A 371 10.03 -13.68 -1.66
CA ILE A 371 11.06 -14.63 -2.09
C ILE A 371 12.43 -14.10 -1.67
N GLU A 372 12.90 -14.55 -0.51
CA GLU A 372 14.22 -14.21 0.00
C GLU A 372 15.33 -14.73 -0.92
N GLY A 373 16.42 -13.96 -1.03
CA GLY A 373 17.57 -14.31 -1.88
C GLY A 373 17.45 -13.86 -3.34
N LEU A 374 16.29 -13.38 -3.80
CA LEU A 374 16.11 -12.78 -5.13
C LEU A 374 16.22 -11.24 -5.07
N GLY A 375 17.47 -10.76 -4.95
CA GLY A 375 17.80 -9.34 -5.02
C GLY A 375 17.71 -8.77 -6.45
N SER A 376 17.75 -7.45 -6.58
CA SER A 376 17.68 -6.76 -7.88
C SER A 376 18.75 -7.23 -8.87
N GLU A 377 19.98 -7.42 -8.39
CA GLU A 377 21.12 -7.88 -9.20
C GLU A 377 20.92 -9.30 -9.73
N ILE A 378 20.42 -10.22 -8.89
CA ILE A 378 20.16 -11.60 -9.28
C ILE A 378 19.03 -11.67 -10.31
N VAL A 379 17.96 -10.89 -10.12
CA VAL A 379 16.87 -10.81 -11.12
C VAL A 379 17.38 -10.31 -12.46
N GLU A 380 18.22 -9.26 -12.46
CA GLU A 380 18.82 -8.73 -13.68
C GLU A 380 19.79 -9.72 -14.35
N GLN A 381 20.55 -10.48 -13.55
CA GLN A 381 21.43 -11.54 -14.04
C GLN A 381 20.62 -12.68 -14.68
N LEU A 382 19.61 -13.20 -13.99
CA LEU A 382 18.74 -14.27 -14.50
C LEU A 382 18.05 -13.86 -15.82
N TYR A 383 17.61 -12.61 -15.92
CA TYR A 383 17.03 -12.08 -17.16
C TYR A 383 18.07 -12.00 -18.28
N ARG A 384 19.28 -11.52 -17.98
CA ARG A 384 20.37 -11.37 -18.97
C ARG A 384 20.83 -12.72 -19.52
N GLU A 385 20.90 -13.74 -18.68
CA GLU A 385 21.25 -15.11 -19.07
C GLU A 385 20.06 -15.84 -19.73
N GLY A 386 18.90 -15.18 -19.89
CA GLY A 386 17.73 -15.75 -20.56
C GLY A 386 16.98 -16.82 -19.76
N LEU A 387 17.29 -16.97 -18.48
CA LEU A 387 16.64 -17.96 -17.60
C LEU A 387 15.23 -17.53 -17.19
N ILE A 388 14.96 -16.22 -17.15
CA ILE A 388 13.62 -15.69 -16.85
C ILE A 388 13.26 -14.54 -17.80
N SER A 389 11.98 -14.46 -18.16
CA SER A 389 11.39 -13.38 -18.95
C SER A 389 10.15 -12.78 -18.29
N ASN A 390 9.56 -13.48 -17.32
CA ASN A 390 8.39 -13.08 -16.55
C ASN A 390 8.40 -13.77 -15.18
N SER A 391 7.46 -13.41 -14.30
CA SER A 391 7.40 -13.95 -12.94
C SER A 391 7.06 -15.45 -12.87
N ALA A 392 6.39 -16.02 -13.88
CA ALA A 392 6.05 -17.44 -13.88
C ALA A 392 7.28 -18.32 -14.14
N ASP A 393 8.28 -17.82 -14.88
CA ASP A 393 9.52 -18.54 -15.17
C ASP A 393 10.32 -18.86 -13.89
N LEU A 394 10.19 -18.05 -12.83
CA LEU A 394 10.79 -18.33 -11.52
C LEU A 394 10.43 -19.74 -11.03
N TYR A 395 9.19 -20.17 -11.24
CA TYR A 395 8.70 -21.48 -10.77
C TYR A 395 9.17 -22.65 -11.63
N ARG A 396 9.90 -22.39 -12.71
CA ARG A 396 10.52 -23.38 -13.60
C ARG A 396 12.04 -23.46 -13.43
N LEU A 397 12.64 -22.58 -12.62
CA LEU A 397 14.08 -22.58 -12.38
C LEU A 397 14.50 -23.87 -11.64
N GLU A 398 15.58 -24.47 -12.12
CA GLU A 398 16.24 -25.60 -11.49
C GLU A 398 17.52 -25.16 -10.78
N LYS A 399 17.93 -25.91 -9.74
CA LYS A 399 19.08 -25.54 -8.91
C LYS A 399 20.36 -25.51 -9.75
N GLU A 400 20.48 -26.42 -10.70
CA GLU A 400 21.62 -26.61 -11.58
C GLU A 400 21.88 -25.36 -12.44
N GLN A 401 20.81 -24.78 -13.00
CA GLN A 401 20.86 -23.54 -13.78
C GLN A 401 21.37 -22.36 -12.95
N LEU A 402 21.09 -22.36 -11.65
CA LEU A 402 21.55 -21.31 -10.73
C LEU A 402 23.03 -21.47 -10.36
N LEU A 403 23.56 -22.70 -10.32
CA LEU A 403 24.96 -22.97 -10.01
C LEU A 403 25.89 -22.56 -11.16
N GLU A 404 25.38 -22.54 -12.39
CA GLU A 404 26.10 -22.06 -13.57
C GLU A 404 26.26 -20.53 -13.57
N LEU A 405 25.46 -19.81 -12.76
CA LEU A 405 25.60 -18.37 -12.58
C LEU A 405 26.85 -18.06 -11.77
N GLY A 406 27.81 -17.38 -12.40
CA GLY A 406 29.01 -16.89 -11.72
C GLY A 406 28.66 -16.13 -10.45
N GLY A 407 29.16 -16.61 -9.30
CA GLY A 407 28.97 -15.98 -7.99
C GLY A 407 27.90 -16.60 -7.09
N MET A 408 27.14 -17.61 -7.53
CA MET A 408 26.14 -18.26 -6.68
C MET A 408 26.65 -19.54 -6.01
N ALA A 409 26.75 -19.52 -4.67
CA ALA A 409 27.13 -20.71 -3.89
C ALA A 409 25.97 -21.71 -3.77
N GLU A 410 26.30 -22.99 -3.58
CA GLU A 410 25.31 -24.08 -3.53
C GLU A 410 24.20 -23.87 -2.50
N LYS A 411 24.56 -23.38 -1.31
CA LYS A 411 23.61 -23.04 -0.27
C LYS A 411 22.65 -21.92 -0.69
N SER A 412 23.16 -20.91 -1.40
CA SER A 412 22.35 -19.78 -1.88
C SER A 412 21.36 -20.23 -2.95
N ALA A 413 21.80 -21.05 -3.91
CA ALA A 413 20.92 -21.62 -4.92
C ALA A 413 19.80 -22.47 -4.29
N SER A 414 20.16 -23.28 -3.28
CA SER A 414 19.20 -24.13 -2.57
C SER A 414 18.15 -23.31 -1.80
N ASN A 415 18.60 -22.28 -1.08
CA ASN A 415 17.72 -21.36 -0.36
C ASN A 415 16.77 -20.61 -1.31
N LEU A 416 17.24 -20.20 -2.50
CA LEU A 416 16.43 -19.50 -3.49
C LEU A 416 15.30 -20.40 -4.02
N ILE A 417 15.63 -21.64 -4.41
CA ILE A 417 14.63 -22.62 -4.87
C ILE A 417 13.61 -22.93 -3.77
N GLU A 418 14.06 -23.06 -2.52
CA GLU A 418 13.18 -23.25 -1.37
C GLU A 418 12.27 -22.04 -1.14
N GLY A 419 12.80 -20.81 -1.24
CA GLY A 419 12.04 -19.57 -1.17
C GLY A 419 10.94 -19.51 -2.24
N ILE A 420 11.26 -19.87 -3.48
CA ILE A 420 10.28 -19.95 -4.58
C ILE A 420 9.18 -20.97 -4.26
N LYS A 421 9.53 -22.16 -3.75
CA LYS A 421 8.54 -23.17 -3.34
C LYS A 421 7.65 -22.69 -2.21
N ASN A 422 8.21 -22.06 -1.20
CA ASN A 422 7.48 -21.53 -0.05
C ASN A 422 6.55 -20.37 -0.45
N SER A 423 6.92 -19.57 -1.46
CA SER A 423 6.09 -18.47 -1.95
C SER A 423 4.70 -18.92 -2.45
N LYS A 424 4.53 -20.19 -2.84
CA LYS A 424 3.21 -20.73 -3.25
C LYS A 424 2.20 -20.80 -2.11
N LYS A 425 2.65 -20.65 -0.86
CA LYS A 425 1.82 -20.68 0.35
C LYS A 425 1.40 -19.28 0.82
N VAL A 426 1.84 -18.22 0.15
CA VAL A 426 1.41 -16.86 0.54
C VAL A 426 -0.09 -16.68 0.28
N PRO A 427 -0.79 -15.90 1.13
CA PRO A 427 -2.19 -15.56 0.92
C PRO A 427 -2.48 -14.96 -0.47
N PHE A 428 -3.67 -15.24 -1.00
CA PHE A 428 -4.06 -14.86 -2.37
C PHE A 428 -3.99 -13.35 -2.62
N GLU A 429 -4.36 -12.53 -1.64
CA GLU A 429 -4.30 -11.06 -1.74
C GLU A 429 -2.87 -10.55 -2.00
N ARG A 430 -1.84 -11.28 -1.52
CA ARG A 430 -0.44 -10.95 -1.80
C ARG A 430 -0.04 -11.29 -3.22
N LEU A 431 -0.60 -12.36 -3.79
CA LEU A 431 -0.42 -12.68 -5.22
C LEU A 431 -1.05 -11.59 -6.09
N VAL A 432 -2.27 -11.16 -5.79
CA VAL A 432 -2.94 -10.05 -6.50
C VAL A 432 -2.07 -8.79 -6.45
N TYR A 433 -1.54 -8.44 -5.27
CA TYR A 433 -0.58 -7.35 -5.14
C TYR A 433 0.69 -7.59 -5.96
N ALA A 434 1.26 -8.81 -5.93
CA ALA A 434 2.48 -9.18 -6.63
C ALA A 434 2.39 -9.06 -8.15
N LEU A 435 1.21 -9.31 -8.73
CA LEU A 435 0.96 -9.17 -10.17
C LEU A 435 1.09 -7.72 -10.66
N GLY A 436 1.03 -6.74 -9.76
CA GLY A 436 1.25 -5.33 -10.12
C GLY A 436 0.21 -4.78 -11.09
N ILE A 437 -1.05 -5.22 -10.92
CA ILE A 437 -2.22 -4.79 -11.69
C ILE A 437 -2.31 -3.26 -11.65
N ARG A 438 -2.39 -2.62 -12.81
CA ARG A 438 -2.29 -1.15 -12.94
C ARG A 438 -3.56 -0.41 -12.54
N GLY A 439 -4.72 -1.04 -12.70
CA GLY A 439 -6.01 -0.41 -12.44
C GLY A 439 -7.19 -1.36 -12.66
N PHE A 440 -8.38 -0.80 -12.58
CA PHE A 440 -9.64 -1.49 -12.87
C PHE A 440 -9.93 -1.45 -14.37
N ALA A 441 -10.56 -2.50 -14.92
CA ALA A 441 -10.99 -2.49 -16.33
C ALA A 441 -12.06 -1.41 -16.58
N TYR A 442 -12.90 -1.15 -15.59
CA TYR A 442 -13.87 -0.06 -15.55
C TYR A 442 -13.98 0.50 -14.12
N GLN A 443 -14.67 1.63 -13.96
CA GLN A 443 -14.90 2.21 -12.64
C GLN A 443 -15.77 1.28 -11.77
N PRO A 444 -15.28 0.80 -10.61
CA PRO A 444 -16.05 -0.09 -9.74
C PRO A 444 -17.43 0.47 -9.36
N ILE A 445 -18.45 -0.38 -9.45
CA ILE A 445 -19.82 -0.07 -9.01
C ILE A 445 -20.04 -0.73 -7.65
N ILE A 446 -20.30 0.08 -6.64
CA ILE A 446 -20.48 -0.37 -5.25
C ILE A 446 -21.81 0.20 -4.75
N ALA A 447 -22.85 -0.60 -4.84
CA ALA A 447 -24.21 -0.18 -4.51
C ALA A 447 -24.68 -0.83 -3.20
N CYS A 448 -25.42 -0.09 -2.37
CA CYS A 448 -25.95 -0.61 -1.11
C CYS A 448 -27.46 -0.32 -0.96
N GLY A 449 -28.19 -1.29 -0.42
CA GLY A 449 -29.63 -1.23 -0.21
C GLY A 449 -30.37 -0.97 -1.52
N GLU A 450 -31.26 0.02 -1.55
CA GLU A 450 -32.08 0.34 -2.73
C GLU A 450 -31.25 0.64 -3.98
N ASN A 451 -30.02 1.16 -3.82
CA ASN A 451 -29.14 1.49 -4.93
C ASN A 451 -28.65 0.25 -5.68
N THR A 452 -28.76 -0.95 -5.10
CA THR A 452 -28.47 -2.22 -5.80
C THR A 452 -29.42 -2.46 -6.98
N ASN A 453 -30.52 -1.71 -7.07
CA ASN A 453 -31.43 -1.68 -8.23
C ASN A 453 -30.96 -0.80 -9.38
N VAL A 454 -29.83 -0.09 -9.23
CA VAL A 454 -29.30 0.85 -10.22
C VAL A 454 -28.05 0.25 -10.87
N LEU A 455 -28.11 -0.05 -12.17
CA LEU A 455 -27.04 -0.75 -12.90
C LEU A 455 -25.66 -0.09 -12.77
N HIS A 456 -25.57 1.22 -12.95
CA HIS A 456 -24.30 1.97 -12.94
C HIS A 456 -24.29 2.99 -11.81
N TYR A 457 -24.46 2.53 -10.57
CA TYR A 457 -24.41 3.41 -9.41
C TYR A 457 -22.98 3.84 -9.08
N LEU A 458 -22.68 5.13 -9.23
CA LEU A 458 -21.32 5.68 -9.04
C LEU A 458 -21.21 6.67 -7.87
N GLN A 459 -22.31 7.04 -7.21
CA GLN A 459 -22.29 8.10 -6.19
C GLN A 459 -21.68 7.64 -4.87
N ASN A 460 -21.80 6.35 -4.52
CA ASN A 460 -21.16 5.73 -3.36
C ASN A 460 -21.31 6.51 -2.04
N ASN A 461 -22.46 7.18 -1.84
CA ASN A 461 -22.68 8.15 -0.76
C ASN A 461 -23.69 7.69 0.32
N ARG A 462 -24.19 6.45 0.24
CA ARG A 462 -25.13 5.88 1.22
C ARG A 462 -24.35 5.04 2.25
N GLN A 463 -24.66 5.25 3.53
CA GLN A 463 -24.18 4.39 4.60
C GLN A 463 -24.90 3.04 4.55
N CYS A 464 -24.13 1.94 4.59
CA CYS A 464 -24.66 0.58 4.67
C CYS A 464 -25.31 0.34 6.04
N LYS A 465 -26.48 -0.29 6.06
CA LYS A 465 -27.20 -0.64 7.30
C LYS A 465 -27.35 -2.15 7.44
N ASP A 466 -27.55 -2.60 8.67
CA ASP A 466 -27.95 -3.98 8.94
C ASP A 466 -29.20 -4.34 8.13
N GLY A 467 -29.20 -5.52 7.50
CA GLY A 467 -30.25 -5.97 6.59
C GLY A 467 -30.14 -5.48 5.13
N ASP A 468 -29.30 -4.49 4.82
CA ASP A 468 -29.02 -4.10 3.44
C ASP A 468 -28.18 -5.18 2.71
N LEU A 469 -28.30 -5.21 1.39
CA LEU A 469 -27.33 -5.88 0.51
C LEU A 469 -26.29 -4.88 -0.01
N ILE A 470 -25.09 -5.37 -0.29
CA ILE A 470 -24.07 -4.66 -1.07
C ILE A 470 -23.88 -5.41 -2.37
N LEU A 471 -24.06 -4.74 -3.49
CA LEU A 471 -23.66 -5.20 -4.82
C LEU A 471 -22.28 -4.62 -5.14
N LEU A 472 -21.35 -5.52 -5.44
CA LEU A 472 -19.98 -5.24 -5.85
C LEU A 472 -19.85 -5.68 -7.29
N ASP A 473 -19.60 -4.74 -8.20
CA ASP A 473 -19.30 -5.02 -9.59
C ASP A 473 -17.96 -4.39 -9.94
N VAL A 474 -16.98 -5.28 -10.09
CA VAL A 474 -15.56 -4.94 -10.07
C VAL A 474 -14.79 -5.76 -11.09
N ALA A 475 -13.81 -5.10 -11.71
CA ALA A 475 -12.94 -5.71 -12.69
C ALA A 475 -11.50 -5.26 -12.55
N ALA A 476 -10.59 -6.11 -12.98
CA ALA A 476 -9.17 -5.80 -13.11
C ALA A 476 -8.75 -5.86 -14.58
N GLU A 477 -7.78 -5.03 -14.95
CA GLU A 477 -7.10 -5.15 -16.24
C GLU A 477 -5.70 -5.73 -16.02
N TYR A 478 -5.41 -6.85 -16.69
CA TYR A 478 -4.08 -7.47 -16.66
C TYR A 478 -3.64 -7.89 -18.07
N ALA A 479 -2.43 -7.47 -18.44
CA ALA A 479 -1.85 -7.75 -19.76
C ALA A 479 -2.76 -7.32 -20.94
N ASN A 480 -3.44 -6.17 -20.79
CA ASN A 480 -4.47 -5.64 -21.70
C ASN A 480 -5.75 -6.48 -21.80
N TYR A 481 -5.92 -7.51 -20.98
CA TYR A 481 -7.17 -8.24 -20.87
C TYR A 481 -7.98 -7.69 -19.71
N SER A 482 -9.28 -7.54 -19.95
CA SER A 482 -10.27 -7.13 -18.97
C SER A 482 -10.90 -8.35 -18.31
N SER A 483 -11.24 -8.24 -17.03
CA SER A 483 -12.15 -9.16 -16.35
C SER A 483 -13.51 -8.50 -16.13
N ASP A 484 -14.49 -9.26 -15.64
CA ASP A 484 -15.74 -8.69 -15.12
C ASP A 484 -16.31 -9.55 -13.98
N MET A 485 -16.73 -8.96 -12.87
CA MET A 485 -17.28 -9.75 -11.77
C MET A 485 -18.24 -8.93 -10.92
N THR A 486 -19.49 -9.39 -10.90
CA THR A 486 -20.48 -9.05 -9.89
C THR A 486 -20.62 -10.08 -8.76
N ARG A 487 -20.66 -9.60 -7.51
CA ARG A 487 -21.15 -10.30 -6.31
C ARG A 487 -22.14 -9.44 -5.54
N THR A 488 -23.16 -10.04 -4.95
CA THR A 488 -24.06 -9.36 -4.01
C THR A 488 -23.94 -10.03 -2.64
N ILE A 489 -23.67 -9.29 -1.57
CA ILE A 489 -23.43 -9.84 -0.22
C ILE A 489 -24.27 -9.12 0.85
N PRO A 490 -24.61 -9.77 1.98
CA PRO A 490 -25.42 -9.15 3.04
C PRO A 490 -24.53 -8.34 3.99
N VAL A 491 -24.90 -7.08 4.26
CA VAL A 491 -24.15 -6.20 5.18
C VAL A 491 -24.04 -6.81 6.59
N SER A 492 -25.09 -7.47 7.03
CA SER A 492 -25.20 -8.14 8.34
C SER A 492 -24.39 -9.45 8.44
N GLY A 493 -23.77 -9.90 7.35
CA GLY A 493 -23.17 -11.23 7.23
C GLY A 493 -24.19 -12.37 7.06
N ARG A 494 -25.50 -12.09 7.03
CA ARG A 494 -26.55 -13.10 6.79
C ARG A 494 -27.65 -12.59 5.88
N TYR A 495 -28.02 -13.38 4.88
CA TYR A 495 -29.16 -13.03 4.04
C TYR A 495 -30.46 -13.21 4.83
N SER A 496 -31.39 -12.26 4.69
CA SER A 496 -32.77 -12.53 5.09
C SER A 496 -33.35 -13.69 4.26
N LYS A 497 -34.42 -14.32 4.75
CA LYS A 497 -35.07 -15.42 4.02
C LYS A 497 -35.44 -15.00 2.58
N ARG A 498 -36.01 -13.80 2.41
CA ARG A 498 -36.41 -13.27 1.10
C ARG A 498 -35.21 -12.99 0.20
N GLN A 499 -34.16 -12.35 0.72
CA GLN A 499 -32.93 -12.13 -0.05
C GLN A 499 -32.30 -13.46 -0.49
N LYS A 500 -32.28 -14.47 0.39
CA LYS A 500 -31.71 -15.80 0.10
C LYS A 500 -32.51 -16.56 -0.96
N GLU A 501 -33.84 -16.42 -0.97
CA GLU A 501 -34.71 -16.99 -2.02
C GLU A 501 -34.40 -16.37 -3.39
N VAL A 502 -34.35 -15.04 -3.47
CA VAL A 502 -34.02 -14.32 -4.70
C VAL A 502 -32.59 -14.62 -5.15
N TYR A 503 -31.64 -14.67 -4.22
CA TYR A 503 -30.24 -15.01 -4.50
C TYR A 503 -30.12 -16.40 -5.15
N LYS A 504 -30.77 -17.41 -4.56
CA LYS A 504 -30.77 -18.77 -5.08
C LYS A 504 -31.40 -18.86 -6.46
N ALA A 505 -32.43 -18.07 -6.74
CA ALA A 505 -33.01 -17.96 -8.08
C ALA A 505 -32.00 -17.40 -9.08
N VAL A 506 -31.34 -16.27 -8.78
CA VAL A 506 -30.31 -15.67 -9.65
C VAL A 506 -29.17 -16.64 -9.90
N LEU A 507 -28.65 -17.28 -8.84
CA LEU A 507 -27.57 -18.26 -8.94
C LEU A 507 -27.96 -19.47 -9.80
N LYS A 508 -29.20 -19.94 -9.67
CA LYS A 508 -29.72 -21.01 -10.51
C LYS A 508 -29.78 -20.61 -11.98
N VAL A 509 -30.31 -19.41 -12.29
CA VAL A 509 -30.31 -18.88 -13.66
C VAL A 509 -28.87 -18.80 -14.19
N LYS A 510 -27.91 -18.35 -13.38
CA LYS A 510 -26.49 -18.25 -13.77
C LYS A 510 -25.91 -19.62 -14.13
N ASN A 511 -26.16 -20.62 -13.29
CA ASN A 511 -25.66 -21.98 -13.50
C ASN A 511 -26.27 -22.61 -14.76
N GLU A 512 -27.60 -22.53 -14.94
CA GLU A 512 -28.24 -23.06 -16.15
C GLU A 512 -27.84 -22.27 -17.41
N ALA A 513 -27.69 -20.95 -17.31
CA ALA A 513 -27.19 -20.12 -18.40
C ALA A 513 -25.75 -20.45 -18.77
N THR A 514 -24.91 -20.89 -17.83
CA THR A 514 -23.52 -21.28 -18.13
C THR A 514 -23.49 -22.53 -19.03
N GLU A 515 -24.36 -23.51 -18.76
CA GLU A 515 -24.42 -24.76 -19.54
C GLU A 515 -24.89 -24.56 -21.00
N LEU A 516 -25.51 -23.42 -21.31
CA LEU A 516 -25.98 -23.07 -22.65
C LEU A 516 -24.89 -22.48 -23.57
N LEU A 517 -23.67 -22.24 -23.05
CA LEU A 517 -22.57 -21.64 -23.81
C LEU A 517 -21.68 -22.72 -24.43
N PHE A 518 -22.04 -23.21 -25.61
CA PHE A 518 -21.24 -24.18 -26.37
C PHE A 518 -21.06 -23.76 -27.84
N PRO A 519 -20.06 -24.33 -28.55
CA PRO A 519 -19.79 -23.96 -29.93
C PRO A 519 -21.01 -24.13 -30.84
N GLY A 520 -21.29 -23.13 -31.68
CA GLY A 520 -22.40 -23.14 -32.64
C GLY A 520 -23.68 -22.42 -32.17
N VAL A 521 -23.82 -22.11 -30.88
CA VAL A 521 -24.96 -21.36 -30.35
C VAL A 521 -24.92 -19.91 -30.83
N LEU A 522 -26.05 -19.39 -31.32
CA LEU A 522 -26.17 -17.96 -31.62
C LEU A 522 -26.39 -17.17 -30.34
N TRP A 523 -25.67 -16.06 -30.19
CA TRP A 523 -25.75 -15.22 -29.00
C TRP A 523 -27.17 -14.65 -28.75
N SER A 524 -27.92 -14.35 -29.81
CA SER A 524 -29.34 -13.98 -29.68
C SER A 524 -30.24 -15.12 -29.17
N GLU A 525 -29.95 -16.36 -29.55
CA GLU A 525 -30.74 -17.52 -29.09
C GLU A 525 -30.43 -17.83 -27.64
N TYR A 526 -29.16 -17.72 -27.25
CA TYR A 526 -28.72 -17.81 -25.87
C TYR A 526 -29.52 -16.90 -24.94
N HIS A 527 -29.59 -15.59 -25.24
CA HIS A 527 -30.36 -14.65 -24.42
C HIS A 527 -31.85 -14.99 -24.34
N ARG A 528 -32.43 -15.49 -25.43
CA ARG A 528 -33.84 -15.90 -25.45
C ARG A 528 -34.08 -17.11 -24.55
N GLU A 529 -33.21 -18.12 -24.58
CA GLU A 529 -33.34 -19.29 -23.71
C GLU A 529 -33.13 -18.92 -22.24
N VAL A 530 -32.15 -18.08 -21.91
CA VAL A 530 -31.98 -17.60 -20.53
C VAL A 530 -33.17 -16.76 -20.07
N GLY A 531 -33.75 -15.95 -20.95
CA GLY A 531 -34.99 -15.22 -20.67
C GLY A 531 -36.16 -16.13 -20.24
N LYS A 532 -36.28 -17.32 -20.83
CA LYS A 532 -37.29 -18.33 -20.43
C LYS A 532 -37.00 -18.88 -19.04
N ILE A 533 -35.73 -19.20 -18.74
CA ILE A 533 -35.30 -19.68 -17.42
C ILE A 533 -35.59 -18.63 -16.36
N MET A 534 -35.21 -17.36 -16.61
CA MET A 534 -35.49 -16.23 -15.72
C MET A 534 -37.00 -16.04 -15.52
N THR A 535 -37.81 -16.11 -16.58
CA THR A 535 -39.28 -16.01 -16.46
C THR A 535 -39.84 -17.09 -15.53
N ALA A 536 -39.33 -18.33 -15.63
CA ALA A 536 -39.78 -19.43 -14.78
C ALA A 536 -39.41 -19.21 -13.30
N GLU A 537 -38.23 -18.67 -13.01
CA GLU A 537 -37.82 -18.35 -11.64
C GLU A 537 -38.57 -17.14 -11.07
N LEU A 538 -38.83 -16.10 -11.87
CA LEU A 538 -39.64 -14.95 -11.45
C LEU A 538 -41.09 -15.33 -11.11
N LEU A 539 -41.69 -16.28 -11.85
CA LEU A 539 -43.00 -16.85 -11.52
C LEU A 539 -42.99 -17.58 -10.18
N LYS A 540 -41.93 -18.35 -9.88
CA LYS A 540 -41.78 -19.05 -8.58
C LYS A 540 -41.61 -18.10 -7.41
N LEU A 541 -40.91 -16.99 -7.64
CA LEU A 541 -40.71 -15.93 -6.64
C LEU A 541 -41.96 -15.07 -6.41
N GLY A 542 -43.00 -15.23 -7.23
CA GLY A 542 -44.22 -14.43 -7.19
C GLY A 542 -44.04 -13.00 -7.72
N LEU A 543 -42.97 -12.73 -8.47
CA LEU A 543 -42.67 -11.42 -9.05
C LEU A 543 -43.37 -11.22 -10.40
N LEU A 544 -43.64 -12.32 -11.11
CA LEU A 544 -44.49 -12.33 -12.30
C LEU A 544 -45.74 -13.17 -12.08
N ASP A 545 -46.80 -12.85 -12.82
CA ASP A 545 -48.00 -13.67 -12.91
C ASP A 545 -48.27 -14.20 -14.32
N LYS A 546 -49.38 -14.94 -14.49
CA LYS A 546 -49.77 -15.48 -15.80
C LYS A 546 -50.13 -14.40 -16.82
N ALA A 547 -50.64 -13.26 -16.36
CA ALA A 547 -51.01 -12.15 -17.24
C ALA A 547 -49.75 -11.47 -17.79
N ASP A 548 -48.72 -11.27 -16.98
CA ASP A 548 -47.41 -10.76 -17.44
C ASP A 548 -46.86 -11.62 -18.59
N VAL A 549 -46.95 -12.96 -18.47
CA VAL A 549 -46.46 -13.90 -19.50
C VAL A 549 -47.35 -13.92 -20.75
N GLN A 550 -48.65 -13.76 -20.61
CA GLN A 550 -49.58 -13.71 -21.75
C GLN A 550 -49.46 -12.41 -22.55
N ASN A 551 -49.13 -11.30 -21.88
CA ASN A 551 -49.02 -9.97 -22.49
C ASN A 551 -47.63 -9.67 -23.06
N GLN A 552 -46.66 -10.56 -22.90
CA GLN A 552 -45.31 -10.35 -23.44
C GLN A 552 -45.27 -10.42 -24.96
N ASN A 553 -44.25 -9.80 -25.55
CA ASN A 553 -43.94 -9.95 -26.98
C ASN A 553 -42.41 -9.94 -27.19
N SER A 554 -41.96 -9.99 -28.44
CA SER A 554 -40.53 -10.05 -28.78
C SER A 554 -39.73 -8.80 -28.38
N GLU A 555 -40.38 -7.64 -28.28
CA GLU A 555 -39.76 -6.38 -27.87
C GLU A 555 -39.84 -6.14 -26.37
N THR A 556 -40.91 -6.64 -25.72
CA THR A 556 -41.12 -6.55 -24.27
C THR A 556 -41.37 -7.93 -23.65
N PRO A 557 -40.32 -8.75 -23.45
CA PRO A 557 -40.42 -10.01 -22.72
C PRO A 557 -40.80 -9.80 -21.26
N ALA A 558 -41.58 -10.71 -20.66
CA ALA A 558 -42.07 -10.55 -19.29
C ALA A 558 -40.93 -10.41 -18.25
N TYR A 559 -39.85 -11.19 -18.42
CA TYR A 559 -38.71 -11.15 -17.51
C TYR A 559 -38.01 -9.79 -17.44
N LYS A 560 -38.11 -8.95 -18.48
CA LYS A 560 -37.47 -7.62 -18.52
C LYS A 560 -37.98 -6.66 -17.46
N LYS A 561 -39.15 -6.95 -16.85
CA LYS A 561 -39.69 -6.19 -15.71
C LYS A 561 -38.76 -6.19 -14.49
N TYR A 562 -38.04 -7.30 -14.26
CA TYR A 562 -37.13 -7.47 -13.12
C TYR A 562 -35.68 -7.79 -13.53
N PHE A 563 -35.42 -8.05 -14.82
CA PHE A 563 -34.09 -8.31 -15.36
C PHE A 563 -33.81 -7.43 -16.59
N MET A 564 -33.30 -6.21 -16.35
CA MET A 564 -33.34 -5.13 -17.34
C MET A 564 -32.20 -5.14 -18.38
N HIS A 565 -31.07 -5.80 -18.12
CA HIS A 565 -29.89 -5.82 -19.01
C HIS A 565 -29.76 -7.15 -19.78
N GLY A 566 -28.67 -7.31 -20.55
CA GLY A 566 -28.30 -8.58 -21.16
C GLY A 566 -27.81 -9.59 -20.12
N THR A 567 -27.71 -10.86 -20.49
CA THR A 567 -27.19 -11.93 -19.60
C THR A 567 -25.69 -12.14 -19.72
N SER A 568 -25.06 -11.58 -20.75
CA SER A 568 -23.73 -11.96 -21.17
C SER A 568 -23.26 -10.97 -22.20
N HIS A 569 -21.96 -10.70 -22.22
CA HIS A 569 -21.25 -10.03 -23.30
C HIS A 569 -19.90 -10.72 -23.54
N HIS A 570 -19.28 -10.40 -24.68
CA HIS A 570 -17.91 -10.83 -24.95
C HIS A 570 -16.94 -10.10 -24.02
N LEU A 571 -15.90 -10.82 -23.63
CA LEU A 571 -14.84 -10.31 -22.76
C LEU A 571 -13.48 -10.62 -23.39
N GLY A 572 -12.60 -9.62 -23.43
CA GLY A 572 -11.27 -9.79 -23.99
C GLY A 572 -10.40 -8.57 -23.72
N LEU A 573 -10.12 -7.76 -24.74
CA LEU A 573 -9.31 -6.55 -24.57
C LEU A 573 -10.12 -5.43 -23.89
N ASP A 574 -11.39 -5.30 -24.24
CA ASP A 574 -12.38 -4.49 -23.55
C ASP A 574 -13.26 -5.38 -22.67
N THR A 575 -13.85 -4.79 -21.63
CA THR A 575 -14.92 -5.42 -20.85
C THR A 575 -16.09 -5.78 -21.75
N HIS A 576 -16.40 -4.94 -22.73
CA HIS A 576 -17.46 -5.17 -23.72
C HIS A 576 -16.86 -5.33 -25.12
N ASP A 577 -16.08 -6.39 -25.34
CA ASP A 577 -15.55 -6.70 -26.66
C ASP A 577 -16.69 -6.82 -27.70
N TYR A 578 -16.45 -6.37 -28.94
CA TYR A 578 -17.51 -6.38 -29.95
C TYR A 578 -17.87 -7.81 -30.39
N GLY A 579 -19.13 -8.17 -30.20
CA GLY A 579 -19.73 -9.42 -30.71
C GLY A 579 -20.94 -9.16 -31.60
N GLN A 580 -21.01 -9.82 -32.75
CA GLN A 580 -22.23 -9.81 -33.55
C GLN A 580 -23.23 -10.84 -33.01
N LEU A 581 -24.46 -10.40 -32.70
CA LEU A 581 -25.56 -11.25 -32.19
C LEU A 581 -25.86 -12.49 -33.04
N LYS A 582 -25.56 -12.43 -34.35
CA LYS A 582 -25.82 -13.48 -35.35
C LYS A 582 -24.59 -14.36 -35.63
N THR A 583 -23.49 -14.15 -34.93
CA THR A 583 -22.30 -14.96 -35.08
C THR A 583 -22.34 -16.11 -34.08
N PRO A 584 -22.15 -17.37 -34.54
CA PRO A 584 -22.09 -18.51 -33.64
C PRO A 584 -20.90 -18.40 -32.68
N MET A 585 -21.15 -18.75 -31.42
CA MET A 585 -20.11 -18.92 -30.41
C MET A 585 -19.10 -19.98 -30.83
N LYS A 586 -17.84 -19.79 -30.44
CA LYS A 586 -16.73 -20.69 -30.76
C LYS A 586 -15.98 -21.06 -29.49
N ALA A 587 -15.29 -22.20 -29.53
CA ALA A 587 -14.34 -22.57 -28.49
C ALA A 587 -13.29 -21.45 -28.29
N GLN A 588 -12.81 -21.31 -27.06
CA GLN A 588 -11.85 -20.29 -26.61
C GLN A 588 -12.40 -18.84 -26.57
N MET A 589 -13.65 -18.61 -26.95
CA MET A 589 -14.30 -17.34 -26.65
C MET A 589 -14.59 -17.24 -25.15
N VAL A 590 -14.41 -16.05 -24.60
CA VAL A 590 -14.71 -15.73 -23.19
C VAL A 590 -15.96 -14.87 -23.14
N PHE A 591 -16.86 -15.23 -22.25
CA PHE A 591 -18.13 -14.55 -22.03
C PHE A 591 -18.37 -14.32 -20.55
N THR A 592 -19.10 -13.26 -20.22
CA THR A 592 -19.71 -13.09 -18.90
C THR A 592 -21.02 -13.88 -18.82
N VAL A 593 -21.43 -14.27 -17.61
CA VAL A 593 -22.77 -14.82 -17.34
C VAL A 593 -23.33 -14.09 -16.13
N GLU A 594 -24.10 -13.04 -16.39
CA GLU A 594 -24.49 -12.00 -15.44
C GLU A 594 -26.02 -11.85 -15.26
N PRO A 595 -26.78 -12.87 -14.82
CA PRO A 595 -28.19 -12.65 -14.49
C PRO A 595 -28.35 -11.75 -13.27
N GLY A 596 -29.44 -10.98 -13.27
CA GLY A 596 -29.84 -10.18 -12.11
C GLY A 596 -31.35 -10.08 -11.96
N ILE A 597 -31.82 -9.94 -10.71
CA ILE A 597 -33.20 -9.64 -10.35
C ILE A 597 -33.19 -8.37 -9.51
N TYR A 598 -33.90 -7.34 -9.96
CA TYR A 598 -33.96 -6.01 -9.34
C TYR A 598 -35.38 -5.73 -8.89
N ILE A 599 -35.60 -5.55 -7.59
CA ILE A 599 -36.93 -5.42 -6.98
C ILE A 599 -36.99 -4.08 -6.21
N PRO A 600 -37.21 -2.95 -6.91
CA PRO A 600 -37.31 -1.63 -6.27
C PRO A 600 -38.34 -1.58 -5.15
N GLU A 601 -39.45 -2.32 -5.27
CA GLU A 601 -40.52 -2.37 -4.27
C GLU A 601 -40.08 -3.04 -2.95
N GLU A 602 -39.12 -3.96 -3.02
CA GLU A 602 -38.52 -4.62 -1.85
C GLU A 602 -37.23 -3.94 -1.40
N GLY A 603 -36.77 -2.91 -2.12
CA GLY A 603 -35.61 -2.08 -1.77
C GLY A 603 -34.26 -2.76 -1.96
N PHE A 604 -34.17 -3.84 -2.75
CA PHE A 604 -32.90 -4.48 -3.09
C PHE A 604 -32.94 -5.15 -4.46
N GLY A 605 -31.76 -5.31 -5.06
CA GLY A 605 -31.49 -6.10 -6.25
C GLY A 605 -30.33 -7.05 -6.00
N ILE A 606 -30.30 -8.15 -6.75
CA ILE A 606 -29.24 -9.15 -6.71
C ILE A 606 -28.78 -9.41 -8.13
N ARG A 607 -27.49 -9.19 -8.39
CA ARG A 607 -26.80 -9.62 -9.60
C ARG A 607 -25.60 -10.48 -9.22
N LEU A 608 -25.36 -11.52 -10.02
CA LEU A 608 -24.22 -12.43 -9.88
C LEU A 608 -23.61 -12.62 -11.25
N GLU A 609 -22.28 -12.70 -11.30
CA GLU A 609 -21.59 -12.85 -12.57
C GLU A 609 -20.31 -13.67 -12.44
N ASP A 610 -20.08 -14.55 -13.40
CA ASP A 610 -18.78 -15.21 -13.60
C ASP A 610 -18.32 -15.04 -15.04
N ASN A 611 -16.99 -15.07 -15.25
CA ASN A 611 -16.39 -15.18 -16.57
C ASN A 611 -16.16 -16.66 -16.91
N VAL A 612 -16.54 -17.05 -18.12
CA VAL A 612 -16.42 -18.44 -18.57
C VAL A 612 -15.75 -18.51 -19.94
N VAL A 613 -14.97 -19.56 -20.16
CA VAL A 613 -14.38 -19.85 -21.47
C VAL A 613 -15.06 -21.06 -22.10
N ILE A 614 -15.53 -20.90 -23.33
CA ILE A 614 -16.20 -21.96 -24.07
C ILE A 614 -15.18 -23.04 -24.44
N GLN A 615 -15.48 -24.29 -24.11
CA GLN A 615 -14.66 -25.43 -24.49
C GLN A 615 -15.03 -25.96 -25.87
N GLU A 616 -14.11 -26.68 -26.52
CA GLU A 616 -14.42 -27.42 -27.74
C GLU A 616 -15.45 -28.53 -27.49
N LYS A 617 -15.39 -29.16 -26.31
CA LYS A 617 -16.31 -30.19 -25.84
C LYS A 617 -16.55 -30.02 -24.34
N GLY A 618 -17.76 -30.31 -23.89
CA GLY A 618 -18.15 -30.20 -22.47
C GLY A 618 -18.59 -28.77 -22.10
N PRO A 619 -18.97 -28.57 -20.81
CA PRO A 619 -19.43 -27.27 -20.32
C PRO A 619 -18.29 -26.24 -20.32
N PRO A 620 -18.58 -24.93 -20.33
CA PRO A 620 -17.56 -23.90 -20.16
C PRO A 620 -16.71 -24.08 -18.89
N ILE A 621 -15.45 -23.64 -18.93
CA ILE A 621 -14.64 -23.52 -17.72
C ILE A 621 -14.97 -22.20 -17.05
N ASN A 622 -15.38 -22.24 -15.78
CA ASN A 622 -15.54 -21.05 -14.96
C ASN A 622 -14.18 -20.52 -14.50
N LEU A 623 -13.79 -19.35 -14.98
CA LEU A 623 -12.52 -18.70 -14.64
C LEU A 623 -12.51 -18.14 -13.21
N MET A 624 -13.67 -18.11 -12.55
CA MET A 624 -13.91 -17.53 -11.23
C MET A 624 -14.33 -18.58 -10.19
N GLN A 625 -14.17 -19.87 -10.48
CA GLN A 625 -14.61 -20.98 -9.62
C GLN A 625 -14.07 -20.96 -8.18
N ASN A 626 -12.98 -20.23 -7.91
CA ASN A 626 -12.37 -20.10 -6.59
C ASN A 626 -12.86 -18.88 -5.81
N ILE A 627 -13.76 -18.08 -6.39
CA ILE A 627 -14.34 -16.90 -5.73
C ILE A 627 -15.70 -17.30 -5.16
N PRO A 628 -15.92 -17.16 -3.84
CA PRO A 628 -17.18 -17.53 -3.20
C PRO A 628 -18.39 -16.93 -3.92
N ILE A 629 -19.39 -17.78 -4.15
CA ILE A 629 -20.64 -17.38 -4.81
C ILE A 629 -21.86 -18.06 -4.18
N GLU A 630 -21.68 -19.15 -3.44
CA GLU A 630 -22.78 -19.81 -2.76
C GLU A 630 -23.22 -18.99 -1.54
N ALA A 631 -24.53 -18.79 -1.37
CA ALA A 631 -25.04 -17.97 -0.26
C ALA A 631 -24.58 -18.50 1.11
N ASP A 632 -24.59 -19.83 1.28
CA ASP A 632 -24.19 -20.48 2.54
C ASP A 632 -22.67 -20.36 2.79
N GLU A 633 -21.85 -20.37 1.74
CA GLU A 633 -20.40 -20.16 1.81
C GLU A 633 -20.08 -18.72 2.20
N ILE A 634 -20.75 -17.74 1.58
CA ILE A 634 -20.61 -16.31 1.89
C ILE A 634 -20.98 -16.06 3.35
N GLU A 635 -22.12 -16.57 3.81
CA GLU A 635 -22.52 -16.46 5.22
C GLU A 635 -21.48 -17.09 6.16
N TYR A 636 -20.94 -18.26 5.81
CA TYR A 636 -19.90 -18.89 6.61
C TYR A 636 -18.66 -17.98 6.73
N ILE A 637 -18.11 -17.54 5.60
CA ILE A 637 -16.89 -16.70 5.57
C ILE A 637 -17.09 -15.37 6.32
N MET A 638 -18.27 -14.76 6.22
CA MET A 638 -18.54 -13.48 6.89
C MET A 638 -18.77 -13.61 8.40
N ASN A 639 -18.99 -14.81 8.92
CA ASN A 639 -19.27 -15.06 10.35
C ASN A 639 -18.17 -15.87 11.06
N THR A 640 -17.05 -16.13 10.38
CA THR A 640 -15.84 -16.77 10.93
C THR A 640 -14.71 -15.76 10.99
#